data_AF-A0A254RHS9-F1
#
_entry.id   AF-A0A254RHS9-F1
#
_cell.length_a   1.000
_cell.length_b   1.000
_cell.length_c   1.000
_cell.angle_alpha   90.00
_cell.angle_beta   90.00
_cell.angle_gamma   90.00
#
_symmetry.space_group_name_H-M   'P 1'
#
loop_
_entity.id
_entity.type
_entity.pdbx_description
1 polymer ?
#
loop_
_entity_poly.entity_id
_entity_poly.type
_entity_poly.pdbx_seq_one_letter_code
_entity_poly.pdbx_strand_id
1 'polypeptide(L)'
;MKINVHGLAFKQSMAVLAGISIVFAALFLFSNSQIQGKLSQMLLDKGEEVSRANVALINKLFTSGRSIGEEISYKVGEQNLSGAELDDFLLRTLSGVRATVPQVVAMVVAFEPGMAPDGSNNEYMRLAYFSGDSSYVINGGNYQEKPWYTSTKGAMKGLWQEPFIGDFIKEPIVIFTTPIFRNNAAGQKEFAGVLCVDISIAFLKEAIANMPVSNDGYAVVLSANNTIIAHPKNELTFKANFASLSRNSSHKRLVEFENAVHSMKSGLFLGSSVDGEDAAIYFTAMDAIDWTFLIVWPASRFMEEQRSVSHTFAGICFGGYVVMFILILVITFRVSRPLKTLSVAAGKLGKGDFDAEIPVVEGHDEISQLASAFTEMRTSLKSFIETQKDMDRSKRDLEFSRSIQLGILSKNEAEEGCGDNRHALAPFLLPALDAGGDYYDFFKLDDDHLALLVADVAGKGVPATLVMMVSRIVIRTLALHHTSVAEIFNEANDGLLSHNRDHLFVTAWMGILDLRTGHMEFASAGHKAPVVRRKNGSVEFVNCVPDIALVVKEDFSYNTQTLDLHPGDTLFMYTDGVTGARNGEGKVFGKDSLLRALAECGDRAPAEINNFVKERLDRFTGDVQQLDDMAMLTVRYDGVPEKA
;
A
#
# COMPACT_ATOMS: atom_id res chain seq x y z
N MET A 1 35.84 -1.74 12.20
CA MET A 1 35.28 -1.78 10.83
C MET A 1 34.74 -0.40 10.48
N LYS A 2 35.48 0.43 9.72
CA LYS A 2 35.02 1.79 9.38
C LYS A 2 34.00 1.71 8.24
N ILE A 3 32.73 1.96 8.54
CA ILE A 3 31.66 2.06 7.55
C ILE A 3 31.90 3.36 6.76
N ASN A 4 32.08 3.26 5.45
CA ASN A 4 32.30 4.43 4.61
C ASN A 4 30.94 5.07 4.26
N VAL A 5 30.48 5.96 5.14
CA VAL A 5 29.17 6.65 5.07
C VAL A 5 28.97 7.49 3.80
N HIS A 6 30.03 7.72 3.02
CA HIS A 6 29.99 8.54 1.79
C HIS A 6 29.89 7.71 0.49
N GLY A 7 29.91 6.38 0.56
CA GLY A 7 29.80 5.53 -0.63
C GLY A 7 28.41 5.56 -1.26
N LEU A 8 28.33 5.55 -2.59
CA LEU A 8 27.06 5.57 -3.35
C LEU A 8 26.10 4.46 -2.90
N ALA A 9 26.61 3.24 -2.72
CA ALA A 9 25.82 2.11 -2.27
C ALA A 9 25.27 2.26 -0.84
N PHE A 10 25.99 2.95 0.06
CA PHE A 10 25.47 3.26 1.39
C PHE A 10 24.32 4.27 1.29
N LYS A 11 24.47 5.31 0.47
CA LYS A 11 23.40 6.30 0.24
C LYS A 11 22.15 5.66 -0.38
N GLN A 12 22.32 4.79 -1.38
CA GLN A 12 21.20 4.04 -1.99
C GLN A 12 20.53 3.10 -0.98
N SER A 13 21.31 2.35 -0.19
CA SER A 13 20.75 1.46 0.85
C SER A 13 19.98 2.25 1.92
N MET A 14 20.47 3.44 2.29
CA MET A 14 19.78 4.32 3.24
C MET A 14 18.50 4.92 2.65
N ALA A 15 18.49 5.24 1.35
CA ALA A 15 17.29 5.71 0.65
C ALA A 15 16.21 4.60 0.57
N VAL A 16 16.62 3.37 0.26
CA VAL A 16 15.72 2.20 0.28
C VAL A 16 15.17 1.96 1.69
N LEU A 17 16.01 2.03 2.72
CA LEU A 17 15.57 1.87 4.10
C LEU A 17 14.58 2.98 4.53
N ALA A 18 14.83 4.22 4.12
CA ALA A 18 13.91 5.33 4.36
C ALA A 18 12.55 5.10 3.67
N GLY A 19 12.56 4.64 2.41
CA GLY A 19 11.34 4.29 1.68
C GLY A 19 10.54 3.17 2.37
N ILE A 20 11.22 2.09 2.78
CA ILE A 20 10.59 0.98 3.51
C ILE A 20 10.02 1.47 4.85
N SER A 21 10.74 2.32 5.57
CA SER A 21 10.27 2.90 6.84
C SER A 21 8.97 3.68 6.66
N ILE A 22 8.87 4.47 5.58
CA ILE A 22 7.65 5.21 5.23
C ILE A 22 6.50 4.24 4.94
N VAL A 23 6.75 3.17 4.19
CA VAL A 23 5.71 2.16 3.87
C VAL A 23 5.21 1.46 5.12
N PHE A 24 6.09 0.99 6.01
CA PHE A 24 5.67 0.34 7.26
C PHE A 24 4.93 1.31 8.19
N ALA A 25 5.36 2.58 8.27
CA ALA A 25 4.65 3.60 9.03
C ALA A 25 3.26 3.87 8.45
N ALA A 26 3.12 3.97 7.12
CA ALA A 26 1.84 4.15 6.45
C ALA A 26 0.90 2.95 6.66
N LEU A 27 1.41 1.72 6.56
CA LEU A 27 0.65 0.49 6.83
C LEU A 27 0.18 0.43 8.28
N PHE A 28 1.04 0.81 9.24
CA PHE A 28 0.67 0.87 10.65
C PHE A 28 -0.43 1.90 10.91
N LEU A 29 -0.29 3.12 10.37
CA LEU A 29 -1.30 4.18 10.51
C LEU A 29 -2.63 3.79 9.84
N PHE A 30 -2.57 3.20 8.65
CA PHE A 30 -3.77 2.74 7.93
C PHE A 30 -4.48 1.61 8.69
N SER A 31 -3.74 0.60 9.17
CA SER A 31 -4.30 -0.49 9.97
C SER A 31 -4.96 0.04 11.24
N ASN A 32 -4.27 0.91 11.98
CA ASN A 32 -4.81 1.51 13.20
C ASN A 32 -6.09 2.33 12.91
N SER A 33 -6.11 3.10 11.81
CA SER A 33 -7.30 3.84 11.36
C SER A 33 -8.48 2.93 11.00
N GLN A 34 -8.23 1.86 10.25
CA GLN A 34 -9.25 0.88 9.87
C GLN A 34 -9.83 0.15 11.08
N ILE A 35 -8.99 -0.22 12.06
CA ILE A 35 -9.43 -0.87 13.30
C ILE A 35 -10.35 0.08 14.08
N GLN A 36 -9.98 1.37 14.23
CA GLN A 36 -10.81 2.36 14.91
C GLN A 36 -12.17 2.55 14.21
N GLY A 37 -12.18 2.67 12.88
CA GLY A 37 -13.41 2.82 12.10
C GLY A 37 -14.34 1.61 12.23
N LYS A 38 -13.81 0.39 12.09
CA LYS A 38 -14.59 -0.85 12.24
C LYS A 38 -15.14 -1.03 13.65
N LEU A 39 -14.36 -0.67 14.67
CA LEU A 39 -14.79 -0.77 16.07
C LEU A 39 -16.00 0.12 16.35
N SER A 40 -15.96 1.39 15.91
CA SER A 40 -17.09 2.32 16.10
C SER A 40 -18.36 1.81 15.41
N GLN A 41 -18.24 1.28 14.18
CA GLN A 41 -19.39 0.74 13.46
C GLN A 41 -19.94 -0.52 14.15
N MET A 42 -19.06 -1.43 14.56
CA MET A 42 -19.46 -2.66 15.26
C MET A 42 -20.18 -2.35 16.58
N LEU A 43 -19.72 -1.37 17.35
CA LEU A 43 -20.39 -0.93 18.58
C LEU A 43 -21.76 -0.34 18.30
N LEU A 44 -21.91 0.43 17.21
CA LEU A 44 -23.18 1.01 16.81
C LEU A 44 -24.19 -0.08 16.42
N ASP A 45 -23.78 -1.00 15.54
CA ASP A 45 -24.63 -2.12 15.09
C ASP A 45 -25.05 -3.01 16.27
N LYS A 46 -24.10 -3.33 17.17
CA LYS A 46 -24.37 -4.16 18.34
C LYS A 46 -25.26 -3.44 19.36
N GLY A 47 -25.02 -2.14 19.56
CA GLY A 47 -25.85 -1.29 20.40
C GLY A 47 -27.29 -1.27 19.91
N GLU A 48 -27.48 -1.11 18.60
CA GLU A 48 -28.80 -1.12 17.98
C GLU A 48 -29.50 -2.48 18.12
N GLU A 49 -28.79 -3.58 17.88
CA GLU A 49 -29.32 -4.94 18.02
C GLU A 49 -29.86 -5.21 19.44
N VAL A 50 -29.03 -4.92 20.46
CA VAL A 50 -29.39 -5.15 21.87
C VAL A 50 -30.48 -4.17 22.31
N SER A 51 -30.39 -2.89 21.93
CA SER A 51 -31.35 -1.86 22.33
C SER A 51 -32.73 -2.12 21.73
N ARG A 52 -32.83 -2.45 20.43
CA ARG A 52 -34.10 -2.55 19.71
C ARG A 52 -35.08 -3.53 20.37
N ALA A 53 -34.64 -4.72 20.73
CA ALA A 53 -35.51 -5.74 21.33
C ALA A 53 -35.98 -5.33 22.75
N ASN A 54 -35.06 -4.77 23.55
CA ASN A 54 -35.33 -4.42 24.94
C ASN A 54 -36.17 -3.15 25.08
N VAL A 55 -35.86 -2.11 24.30
CA VAL A 55 -36.66 -0.88 24.22
C VAL A 55 -38.07 -1.18 23.72
N ALA A 56 -38.24 -2.09 22.75
CA ALA A 56 -39.57 -2.48 22.29
C ALA A 56 -40.40 -3.15 23.39
N LEU A 57 -39.79 -4.02 24.21
CA LEU A 57 -40.46 -4.69 25.32
C LEU A 57 -40.86 -3.70 26.42
N ILE A 58 -39.96 -2.79 26.79
CA ILE A 58 -40.22 -1.76 27.80
C ILE A 58 -41.28 -0.76 27.31
N ASN A 59 -41.18 -0.29 26.06
CA ASN A 59 -42.19 0.57 25.45
C ASN A 59 -43.55 -0.10 25.44
N LYS A 60 -43.64 -1.37 25.06
CA LYS A 60 -44.91 -2.12 25.06
C LYS A 60 -45.54 -2.16 26.46
N LEU A 61 -44.75 -2.37 27.51
CA LEU A 61 -45.22 -2.36 28.89
C LEU A 61 -45.85 -1.01 29.25
N PHE A 62 -45.12 0.09 29.05
CA PHE A 62 -45.60 1.41 29.41
C PHE A 62 -46.76 1.87 28.52
N THR A 63 -46.73 1.63 27.21
CA THR A 63 -47.89 1.90 26.33
C THR A 63 -49.13 1.15 26.79
N SER A 64 -48.99 -0.12 27.20
CA SER A 64 -50.11 -0.90 27.73
C SER A 64 -50.64 -0.29 29.03
N GLY A 65 -49.76 0.06 29.97
CA GLY A 65 -50.15 0.70 31.24
C GLY A 65 -50.87 2.04 31.04
N ARG A 66 -50.41 2.85 30.08
CA ARG A 66 -51.08 4.08 29.67
C ARG A 66 -52.48 3.82 29.10
N SER A 67 -52.61 2.91 28.14
CA SER A 67 -53.92 2.58 27.56
C SER A 67 -54.90 2.04 28.59
N ILE A 68 -54.43 1.20 29.52
CA ILE A 68 -55.22 0.70 30.65
C ILE A 68 -55.73 1.88 31.51
N GLY A 69 -54.85 2.80 31.90
CA GLY A 69 -55.24 3.96 32.68
C GLY A 69 -56.26 4.84 31.97
N GLU A 70 -56.04 5.17 30.69
CA GLU A 70 -56.95 5.99 29.89
C GLU A 70 -58.34 5.32 29.73
N GLU A 71 -58.39 4.02 29.46
CA GLU A 71 -59.64 3.26 29.33
C GLU A 71 -60.43 3.22 30.64
N ILE A 72 -59.74 2.97 31.75
CA ILE A 72 -60.39 2.86 33.06
C ILE A 72 -60.86 4.23 33.54
N SER A 73 -60.07 5.28 33.32
CA SER A 73 -60.47 6.65 33.67
C SER A 73 -61.75 7.05 32.95
N TYR A 74 -61.84 6.71 31.65
CA TYR A 74 -63.06 6.92 30.88
C TYR A 74 -64.26 6.16 31.46
N LYS A 75 -64.10 4.88 31.80
CA LYS A 75 -65.17 4.06 32.41
C LYS A 75 -65.64 4.59 33.77
N VAL A 76 -64.72 4.98 34.64
CA VAL A 76 -65.01 5.57 35.96
C VAL A 76 -65.69 6.94 35.84
N GLY A 77 -65.37 7.70 34.79
CA GLY A 77 -65.99 8.99 34.50
C GLY A 77 -67.41 8.89 33.94
N GLU A 78 -67.69 7.89 33.10
CA GLU A 78 -69.03 7.70 32.49
C GLU A 78 -70.02 6.99 33.43
N GLN A 79 -69.54 6.16 34.36
CA GLN A 79 -70.41 5.39 35.25
C GLN A 79 -70.63 6.09 36.60
N ASN A 80 -71.89 6.22 37.00
CA ASN A 80 -72.26 6.62 38.37
C ASN A 80 -72.26 5.40 39.29
N LEU A 81 -71.05 4.95 39.67
CA LEU A 81 -70.85 3.87 40.62
C LEU A 81 -71.02 4.37 42.05
N SER A 82 -71.65 3.58 42.92
CA SER A 82 -71.57 3.75 44.37
C SER A 82 -70.19 3.39 44.90
N GLY A 83 -69.86 3.76 46.14
CA GLY A 83 -68.54 3.47 46.73
C GLY A 83 -68.20 1.98 46.73
N ALA A 84 -69.16 1.10 47.05
CA ALA A 84 -68.94 -0.35 47.05
C ALA A 84 -68.79 -0.93 45.64
N GLU A 85 -69.52 -0.40 44.65
CA GLU A 85 -69.38 -0.79 43.25
C GLU A 85 -68.05 -0.33 42.66
N LEU A 86 -67.56 0.84 43.08
CA LEU A 86 -66.23 1.32 42.70
C LEU A 86 -65.13 0.40 43.26
N ASP A 87 -65.24 -0.02 44.52
CA ASP A 87 -64.28 -0.92 45.14
C ASP A 87 -64.24 -2.29 44.41
N ASP A 88 -65.40 -2.88 44.10
CA ASP A 88 -65.50 -4.13 43.32
C ASP A 88 -64.98 -3.95 41.87
N PHE A 89 -65.30 -2.83 41.23
CA PHE A 89 -64.79 -2.49 39.90
C PHE A 89 -63.26 -2.40 39.89
N LEU A 90 -62.65 -1.71 40.86
CA LEU A 90 -61.20 -1.58 40.96
C LEU A 90 -60.53 -2.93 41.19
N LEU A 91 -61.06 -3.77 42.09
CA LEU A 91 -60.49 -5.11 42.35
C LEU A 91 -60.55 -6.03 41.13
N ARG A 92 -61.70 -6.09 40.44
CA ARG A 92 -61.86 -6.91 39.23
C ARG A 92 -60.96 -6.43 38.11
N THR A 93 -60.91 -5.11 37.92
CA THR A 93 -60.10 -4.50 36.88
C THR A 93 -58.62 -4.72 37.13
N LEU A 94 -58.14 -4.44 38.34
CA LEU A 94 -56.75 -4.70 38.72
C LEU A 94 -56.37 -6.18 38.56
N SER A 95 -57.27 -7.11 38.93
CA SER A 95 -57.04 -8.55 38.75
C SER A 95 -56.97 -8.95 37.27
N GLY A 96 -57.86 -8.42 36.43
CA GLY A 96 -57.84 -8.67 34.98
C GLY A 96 -56.63 -8.06 34.29
N VAL A 97 -56.23 -6.86 34.69
CA VAL A 97 -55.02 -6.20 34.19
C VAL A 97 -53.77 -6.96 34.59
N ARG A 98 -53.64 -7.37 35.86
CA ARG A 98 -52.45 -8.10 36.34
C ARG A 98 -52.24 -9.44 35.63
N ALA A 99 -53.32 -10.07 35.13
CA ALA A 99 -53.22 -11.27 34.32
C ALA A 99 -52.56 -11.04 32.94
N THR A 100 -52.62 -9.82 32.41
CA THR A 100 -52.03 -9.45 31.11
C THR A 100 -50.72 -8.65 31.26
N VAL A 101 -50.65 -7.80 32.28
CA VAL A 101 -49.49 -6.97 32.62
C VAL A 101 -49.18 -7.13 34.12
N PRO A 102 -48.41 -8.17 34.51
CA PRO A 102 -48.14 -8.49 35.92
C PRO A 102 -47.45 -7.38 36.71
N GLN A 103 -46.79 -6.45 36.02
CA GLN A 103 -46.10 -5.30 36.60
C GLN A 103 -47.07 -4.24 37.13
N VAL A 104 -48.34 -4.24 36.74
CA VAL A 104 -49.34 -3.36 37.34
C VAL A 104 -49.70 -3.89 38.73
N VAL A 105 -49.27 -3.17 39.76
CA VAL A 105 -49.33 -3.63 41.16
C VAL A 105 -50.43 -2.96 41.96
N ALA A 106 -50.85 -1.75 41.55
CA ALA A 106 -51.94 -1.04 42.19
C ALA A 106 -52.64 -0.07 41.25
N MET A 107 -53.83 0.35 41.66
CA MET A 107 -54.62 1.39 41.02
C MET A 107 -55.18 2.33 42.09
N VAL A 108 -55.14 3.62 41.82
CA VAL A 108 -55.64 4.66 42.72
C VAL A 108 -56.71 5.46 42.02
N VAL A 109 -57.82 5.72 42.70
CA VAL A 109 -58.78 6.74 42.29
C VAL A 109 -58.86 7.78 43.39
N ALA A 110 -58.72 9.05 43.03
CA ALA A 110 -58.90 10.18 43.92
C ALA A 110 -59.84 11.21 43.28
N PHE A 111 -60.96 11.52 43.92
CA PHE A 111 -61.97 12.46 43.38
C PHE A 111 -61.77 13.87 43.94
N GLU A 112 -62.24 14.90 43.24
CA GLU A 112 -62.40 16.22 43.86
C GLU A 112 -63.46 16.17 44.97
N PRO A 113 -63.32 16.98 46.03
CA PRO A 113 -64.37 17.14 47.03
C PRO A 113 -65.73 17.46 46.39
N GLY A 114 -66.76 16.72 46.76
CA GLY A 114 -68.12 16.84 46.18
C GLY A 114 -68.33 16.03 44.88
N MET A 115 -67.26 15.48 44.28
CA MET A 115 -67.32 14.65 43.07
C MET A 115 -67.24 13.14 43.37
N ALA A 116 -67.13 12.76 44.63
CA ALA A 116 -67.09 11.36 45.05
C ALA A 116 -68.40 10.60 44.76
N PRO A 117 -68.38 9.26 44.61
CA PRO A 117 -69.56 8.40 44.50
C PRO A 117 -70.70 8.66 45.50
N ASP A 118 -70.37 9.08 46.71
CA ASP A 118 -71.30 9.37 47.80
C ASP A 118 -71.62 10.87 47.94
N GLY A 119 -71.11 11.72 47.04
CA GLY A 119 -71.25 13.18 47.10
C GLY A 119 -70.57 13.83 48.30
N SER A 120 -69.64 13.12 48.97
CA SER A 120 -68.93 13.63 50.13
C SER A 120 -68.05 14.83 49.77
N ASN A 121 -68.12 15.89 50.60
CA ASN A 121 -67.22 17.05 50.52
C ASN A 121 -65.86 16.80 51.21
N ASN A 122 -65.65 15.62 51.80
CA ASN A 122 -64.35 15.24 52.36
C ASN A 122 -63.47 14.61 51.27
N GLU A 123 -62.17 14.47 51.57
CA GLU A 123 -61.25 13.76 50.70
C GLU A 123 -61.74 12.32 50.42
N TYR A 124 -61.74 11.94 49.14
CA TYR A 124 -62.14 10.61 48.72
C TYR A 124 -61.05 10.00 47.84
N MET A 125 -60.34 9.01 48.40
CA MET A 125 -59.33 8.23 47.70
C MET A 125 -59.51 6.74 47.99
N ARG A 126 -59.40 5.92 46.94
CA ARG A 126 -59.40 4.45 47.00
C ARG A 126 -58.16 3.91 46.32
N LEU A 127 -57.42 3.07 47.03
CA LEU A 127 -56.25 2.34 46.52
C LEU A 127 -56.61 0.86 46.47
N ALA A 128 -56.67 0.29 45.27
CA ALA A 128 -56.71 -1.14 45.06
C ALA A 128 -55.29 -1.65 44.80
N TYR A 129 -54.83 -2.67 45.52
CA TYR A 129 -53.49 -3.22 45.38
C TYR A 129 -53.45 -4.70 45.72
N PHE A 130 -52.35 -5.36 45.35
CA PHE A 130 -52.10 -6.75 45.75
C PHE A 130 -51.13 -6.85 46.93
N SER A 131 -51.45 -7.74 47.87
CA SER A 131 -50.51 -8.23 48.88
C SER A 131 -50.41 -9.74 48.75
N GLY A 132 -49.30 -10.22 48.19
CA GLY A 132 -49.16 -11.62 47.77
C GLY A 132 -50.15 -11.97 46.65
N ASP A 133 -50.94 -13.02 46.87
CA ASP A 133 -51.93 -13.54 45.90
C ASP A 133 -53.33 -12.93 46.08
N SER A 134 -53.55 -12.10 47.11
CA SER A 134 -54.85 -11.48 47.41
C SER A 134 -54.84 -9.99 47.10
N SER A 135 -55.97 -9.47 46.61
CA SER A 135 -56.19 -8.05 46.33
C SER A 135 -57.05 -7.40 47.42
N TYR A 136 -56.73 -6.13 47.72
CA TYR A 136 -57.36 -5.36 48.79
C TYR A 136 -57.67 -3.94 48.29
N VAL A 137 -58.74 -3.33 48.82
CA VAL A 137 -59.00 -1.89 48.67
C VAL A 137 -58.86 -1.23 50.03
N ILE A 138 -58.14 -0.12 50.09
CA ILE A 138 -58.04 0.71 51.29
C ILE A 138 -58.38 2.16 50.99
N ASN A 139 -58.83 2.87 52.04
CA ASN A 139 -59.05 4.31 51.99
C ASN A 139 -57.70 5.03 52.03
N GLY A 140 -57.50 5.96 51.10
CA GLY A 140 -56.39 6.91 51.14
C GLY A 140 -56.82 8.26 51.70
N GLY A 141 -55.90 9.23 51.67
CA GLY A 141 -56.11 10.61 52.07
C GLY A 141 -54.89 11.48 51.80
N ASN A 142 -55.02 12.79 51.97
CA ASN A 142 -53.97 13.80 51.76
C ASN A 142 -53.31 13.71 50.37
N TYR A 143 -54.14 13.56 49.32
CA TYR A 143 -53.67 13.49 47.93
C TYR A 143 -53.69 14.85 47.21
N GLN A 144 -54.46 15.82 47.71
CA GLN A 144 -54.69 17.09 47.02
C GLN A 144 -53.40 17.90 46.82
N GLU A 145 -52.42 17.74 47.71
CA GLU A 145 -51.10 18.37 47.64
C GLU A 145 -50.04 17.47 46.99
N LYS A 146 -50.35 16.20 46.69
CA LYS A 146 -49.36 15.28 46.13
C LYS A 146 -48.97 15.73 44.70
N PRO A 147 -47.68 15.70 44.34
CA PRO A 147 -47.20 16.16 43.02
C PRO A 147 -47.90 15.49 41.84
N TRP A 148 -48.20 14.20 41.94
CA TRP A 148 -48.86 13.45 40.89
C TRP A 148 -50.32 13.88 40.65
N TYR A 149 -51.00 14.35 41.70
CA TYR A 149 -52.39 14.82 41.60
C TYR A 149 -52.43 16.24 41.03
N THR A 150 -51.63 17.14 41.61
CA THR A 150 -51.57 18.55 41.19
C THR A 150 -51.06 18.72 39.76
N SER A 151 -50.04 17.96 39.35
CA SER A 151 -49.52 18.00 37.98
C SER A 151 -50.55 17.54 36.94
N THR A 152 -51.27 16.44 37.22
CA THR A 152 -52.33 15.95 36.32
C THR A 152 -53.53 16.86 36.28
N LYS A 153 -53.98 17.39 37.42
CA LYS A 153 -55.05 18.40 37.49
C LYS A 153 -54.68 19.67 36.72
N GLY A 154 -53.44 20.13 36.83
CA GLY A 154 -52.97 21.31 36.10
C GLY A 154 -52.84 21.08 34.60
N ALA A 155 -52.33 19.91 34.19
CA ALA A 155 -52.10 19.59 32.78
C ALA A 155 -53.36 19.11 32.03
N MET A 156 -54.36 18.60 32.77
CA MET A 156 -55.63 18.09 32.22
C MET A 156 -55.45 16.99 31.16
N LYS A 157 -54.37 16.20 31.28
CA LYS A 157 -54.02 15.09 30.39
C LYS A 157 -53.29 13.98 31.14
N GLY A 158 -53.21 12.81 30.51
CA GLY A 158 -52.40 11.70 31.02
C GLY A 158 -50.91 12.04 31.09
N LEU A 159 -50.24 11.69 32.20
CA LEU A 159 -48.84 11.96 32.45
C LEU A 159 -48.15 10.77 33.11
N TRP A 160 -46.89 10.54 32.74
CA TRP A 160 -45.98 9.71 33.53
C TRP A 160 -45.35 10.55 34.63
N GLN A 161 -45.24 9.98 35.81
CA GLN A 161 -44.55 10.61 36.93
C GLN A 161 -43.16 10.01 37.11
N GLU A 162 -42.25 10.81 37.67
CA GLU A 162 -40.91 10.31 37.98
C GLU A 162 -40.97 9.12 38.95
N PRO A 163 -40.15 8.09 38.75
CA PRO A 163 -40.02 6.95 39.64
C PRO A 163 -39.85 7.30 41.13
N PHE A 164 -40.59 6.64 42.01
CA PHE A 164 -40.44 6.76 43.47
C PHE A 164 -40.77 5.44 44.18
N ILE A 165 -40.47 5.36 45.47
CA ILE A 165 -40.91 4.26 46.33
C ILE A 165 -42.21 4.69 46.99
N GLY A 166 -43.29 3.96 46.74
CA GLY A 166 -44.62 4.32 47.24
C GLY A 166 -44.74 4.17 48.76
N ASP A 167 -45.64 4.96 49.36
CA ASP A 167 -45.96 4.87 50.79
C ASP A 167 -46.56 3.49 51.15
N PHE A 168 -47.31 2.89 50.20
CA PHE A 168 -48.01 1.61 50.36
C PHE A 168 -47.29 0.46 49.64
N ILE A 169 -46.77 0.73 48.45
CA ILE A 169 -45.97 -0.21 47.66
C ILE A 169 -44.50 0.02 47.99
N LYS A 170 -43.92 -0.86 48.83
CA LYS A 170 -42.54 -0.75 49.33
C LYS A 170 -41.48 -1.19 48.31
N GLU A 171 -41.71 -0.89 47.04
CA GLU A 171 -40.78 -1.15 45.93
C GLU A 171 -40.79 0.04 44.96
N PRO A 172 -39.76 0.17 44.11
CA PRO A 172 -39.72 1.24 43.12
C PRO A 172 -40.85 1.08 42.10
N ILE A 173 -41.66 2.13 41.98
CA ILE A 173 -42.78 2.20 41.05
C ILE A 173 -42.69 3.43 40.16
N VAL A 174 -43.34 3.31 39.01
CA VAL A 174 -43.72 4.41 38.14
C VAL A 174 -45.23 4.47 38.11
N ILE A 175 -45.79 5.66 38.21
CA ILE A 175 -47.23 5.83 38.11
C ILE A 175 -47.59 6.55 36.82
N PHE A 176 -48.59 6.02 36.12
CA PHE A 176 -49.31 6.75 35.07
C PHE A 176 -50.54 7.39 35.70
N THR A 177 -50.67 8.71 35.56
CA THR A 177 -51.82 9.44 36.09
C THR A 177 -52.64 10.03 34.97
N THR A 178 -53.96 9.97 35.07
CA THR A 178 -54.88 10.47 34.04
C THR A 178 -56.12 11.12 34.67
N PRO A 179 -56.59 12.25 34.12
CA PRO A 179 -57.77 12.93 34.65
C PRO A 179 -59.03 12.11 34.41
N ILE A 180 -59.92 12.10 35.39
CA ILE A 180 -61.27 11.57 35.30
C ILE A 180 -62.18 12.76 35.00
N PHE A 181 -63.01 12.64 33.96
CA PHE A 181 -63.99 13.63 33.58
C PHE A 181 -65.41 13.10 33.76
N ARG A 182 -66.31 13.92 34.29
CA ARG A 182 -67.74 13.64 34.36
C ARG A 182 -68.52 14.69 33.57
N ASN A 183 -69.64 14.31 32.99
CA ASN A 183 -70.52 15.27 32.34
C ASN A 183 -71.38 15.98 33.39
N ASN A 184 -71.35 17.30 33.43
CA ASN A 184 -72.24 18.09 34.27
C ASN A 184 -73.67 18.09 33.72
N ALA A 185 -74.62 18.71 34.44
CA ALA A 185 -76.03 18.79 34.02
C ALA A 185 -76.25 19.47 32.64
N ALA A 186 -75.26 20.23 32.15
CA ALA A 186 -75.26 20.86 30.83
C ALA A 186 -74.53 20.02 29.74
N GLY A 187 -74.08 18.80 30.08
CA GLY A 187 -73.37 17.90 29.16
C GLY A 187 -71.91 18.28 28.90
N GLN A 188 -71.33 19.21 29.67
CA GLN A 188 -69.92 19.59 29.55
C GLN A 188 -69.05 18.73 30.46
N LYS A 189 -67.85 18.35 29.97
CA LYS A 189 -66.87 17.61 30.75
C LYS A 189 -66.28 18.49 31.85
N GLU A 190 -66.51 18.10 33.09
CA GLU A 190 -65.94 18.69 34.29
C GLU A 190 -64.92 17.72 34.90
N PHE A 191 -63.83 18.27 35.45
CA PHE A 191 -62.81 17.48 36.12
C PHE A 191 -63.37 16.89 37.42
N ALA A 192 -63.41 15.56 37.50
CA ALA A 192 -63.96 14.84 38.64
C ALA A 192 -62.86 14.30 39.57
N GLY A 193 -61.64 14.10 39.07
CA GLY A 193 -60.56 13.51 39.86
C GLY A 193 -59.40 13.00 39.02
N VAL A 194 -58.54 12.19 39.63
CA VAL A 194 -57.38 11.55 38.99
C VAL A 194 -57.42 10.05 39.24
N LEU A 195 -57.18 9.26 38.19
CA LEU A 195 -56.86 7.84 38.26
C LEU A 195 -55.33 7.67 38.15
N CYS A 196 -54.76 6.78 38.96
CA CYS A 196 -53.38 6.33 38.86
C CYS A 196 -53.31 4.83 38.59
N VAL A 197 -52.34 4.44 37.77
CA VAL A 197 -51.94 3.05 37.57
C VAL A 197 -50.49 2.94 38.01
N ASP A 198 -50.26 2.12 39.03
CA ASP A 198 -48.93 1.93 39.60
C ASP A 198 -48.27 0.71 38.94
N ILE A 199 -47.11 0.96 38.32
CA ILE A 199 -46.32 -0.04 37.61
C ILE A 199 -45.02 -0.26 38.35
N SER A 200 -44.81 -1.50 38.80
CA SER A 200 -43.55 -1.94 39.39
C SER A 200 -42.44 -1.95 38.35
N ILE A 201 -41.33 -1.30 38.69
CA ILE A 201 -40.10 -1.30 37.90
C ILE A 201 -38.97 -2.08 38.60
N ALA A 202 -39.29 -2.79 39.68
CA ALA A 202 -38.33 -3.62 40.40
C ALA A 202 -37.65 -4.67 39.49
N PHE A 203 -38.40 -5.19 38.51
CA PHE A 203 -37.91 -6.17 37.53
C PHE A 203 -36.80 -5.60 36.62
N LEU A 204 -36.79 -4.29 36.33
CA LEU A 204 -35.81 -3.69 35.43
C LEU A 204 -34.38 -3.86 35.97
N LYS A 205 -34.22 -3.83 37.29
CA LYS A 205 -32.94 -4.04 37.94
C LYS A 205 -32.34 -5.40 37.61
N GLU A 206 -33.10 -6.47 37.81
CA GLU A 206 -32.65 -7.84 37.54
C GLU A 206 -32.51 -8.11 36.05
N ALA A 207 -33.41 -7.58 35.23
CA ALA A 207 -33.35 -7.71 33.78
C ALA A 207 -32.08 -7.06 33.20
N ILE A 208 -31.70 -5.88 33.69
CA ILE A 208 -30.50 -5.16 33.25
C ILE A 208 -29.23 -5.82 33.78
N ALA A 209 -29.21 -6.25 35.04
CA ALA A 209 -28.02 -6.89 35.63
C ALA A 209 -27.66 -8.21 34.95
N ASN A 210 -28.65 -8.94 34.43
CA ASN A 210 -28.45 -10.22 33.74
C ASN A 210 -28.44 -10.09 32.21
N MET A 211 -28.46 -8.87 31.66
CA MET A 211 -28.47 -8.67 30.22
C MET A 211 -27.11 -9.04 29.61
N PRO A 212 -27.04 -9.97 28.65
CA PRO A 212 -25.79 -10.27 27.97
C PRO A 212 -25.42 -9.12 27.04
N VAL A 213 -24.41 -8.36 27.42
CA VAL A 213 -23.79 -7.35 26.57
C VAL A 213 -22.37 -7.84 26.24
N SER A 214 -22.02 -7.82 24.95
CA SER A 214 -20.68 -8.23 24.51
C SER A 214 -19.60 -7.29 25.05
N ASN A 215 -18.37 -7.82 25.16
CA ASN A 215 -17.16 -7.07 25.54
C ASN A 215 -17.24 -6.43 26.93
N ASP A 216 -17.79 -7.17 27.91
CA ASP A 216 -17.98 -6.74 29.30
C ASP A 216 -18.73 -5.39 29.44
N GLY A 217 -19.54 -5.06 28.43
CA GLY A 217 -20.43 -3.91 28.52
C GLY A 217 -21.58 -4.16 29.48
N TYR A 218 -22.35 -3.12 29.77
CA TYR A 218 -23.53 -3.24 30.60
C TYR A 218 -24.60 -2.22 30.19
N ALA A 219 -25.86 -2.53 30.51
CA ALA A 219 -26.98 -1.64 30.23
C ALA A 219 -27.31 -0.74 31.43
N VAL A 220 -27.86 0.45 31.15
CA VAL A 220 -28.35 1.42 32.15
C VAL A 220 -29.65 2.02 31.64
N VAL A 221 -30.59 2.30 32.55
CA VAL A 221 -31.84 3.00 32.21
C VAL A 221 -31.90 4.31 32.98
N LEU A 222 -32.17 5.40 32.26
CA LEU A 222 -32.34 6.74 32.81
C LEU A 222 -33.78 7.22 32.64
N SER A 223 -34.32 7.90 33.66
CA SER A 223 -35.60 8.60 33.55
C SER A 223 -35.51 9.88 32.73
N ALA A 224 -36.65 10.52 32.48
CA ALA A 224 -36.74 11.81 31.80
C ALA A 224 -35.92 12.92 32.50
N ASN A 225 -35.80 12.84 33.83
CA ASN A 225 -34.97 13.74 34.62
C ASN A 225 -33.52 13.24 34.83
N ASN A 226 -33.03 12.32 33.99
CA ASN A 226 -31.70 11.71 34.06
C ASN A 226 -31.39 11.05 35.42
N THR A 227 -32.41 10.47 36.07
CA THR A 227 -32.24 9.65 37.27
C THR A 227 -31.92 8.22 36.88
N ILE A 228 -30.94 7.60 37.53
CA ILE A 228 -30.56 6.20 37.26
C ILE A 228 -31.63 5.26 37.83
N ILE A 229 -32.38 4.60 36.94
CA ILE A 229 -33.49 3.71 37.28
C ILE A 229 -33.04 2.26 37.41
N ALA A 230 -32.13 1.83 36.55
CA ALA A 230 -31.52 0.51 36.61
C ALA A 230 -30.05 0.60 36.24
N HIS A 231 -29.20 -0.05 37.05
CA HIS A 231 -27.76 -0.11 36.87
C HIS A 231 -27.25 -1.43 37.49
N PRO A 232 -26.23 -2.10 36.92
CA PRO A 232 -25.71 -3.36 37.45
C PRO A 232 -25.15 -3.24 38.88
N LYS A 233 -24.52 -2.10 39.18
CA LYS A 233 -24.06 -1.75 40.54
C LYS A 233 -25.20 -1.13 41.34
N ASN A 234 -25.67 -1.83 42.38
CA ASN A 234 -26.82 -1.46 43.21
C ASN A 234 -26.73 -0.11 43.94
N GLU A 235 -25.54 0.45 44.10
CA GLU A 235 -25.33 1.65 44.92
C GLU A 235 -25.79 2.95 44.25
N LEU A 236 -25.91 2.95 42.92
CA LEU A 236 -26.17 4.15 42.12
C LEU A 236 -27.66 4.37 41.80
N THR A 237 -28.50 3.34 41.93
CA THR A 237 -29.93 3.40 41.60
C THR A 237 -30.67 4.36 42.54
N PHE A 238 -31.45 5.30 41.99
CA PHE A 238 -32.21 6.32 42.73
C PHE A 238 -31.41 7.29 43.63
N LYS A 239 -30.06 7.22 43.62
CA LYS A 239 -29.21 8.07 44.48
C LYS A 239 -28.52 9.21 43.75
N ALA A 240 -28.35 9.10 42.44
CA ALA A 240 -27.65 10.09 41.64
C ALA A 240 -28.50 10.54 40.45
N ASN A 241 -28.74 11.85 40.38
CA ASN A 241 -29.14 12.52 39.14
C ASN A 241 -27.84 12.88 38.39
N PHE A 242 -27.81 12.80 37.06
CA PHE A 242 -26.65 13.26 36.24
C PHE A 242 -26.16 14.67 36.65
N ALA A 243 -27.07 15.57 37.01
CA ALA A 243 -26.77 16.90 37.52
C ALA A 243 -26.01 16.93 38.87
N SER A 244 -26.11 15.86 39.67
CA SER A 244 -25.35 15.69 40.92
C SER A 244 -23.95 15.11 40.67
N LEU A 245 -23.76 14.33 39.59
CA LEU A 245 -22.49 13.74 39.17
C LEU A 245 -21.61 14.74 38.37
N SER A 246 -22.22 15.71 37.70
CA SER A 246 -21.56 16.72 36.85
C SER A 246 -20.66 17.72 37.61
N ARG A 247 -20.70 17.75 38.95
CA ARG A 247 -19.85 18.63 39.78
C ARG A 247 -18.37 18.23 39.79
N ASN A 248 -18.04 17.01 39.33
CA ASN A 248 -16.66 16.56 39.16
C ASN A 248 -16.13 16.89 37.75
N SER A 249 -14.87 17.34 37.66
CA SER A 249 -14.22 17.72 36.40
C SER A 249 -14.20 16.61 35.34
N SER A 250 -14.20 15.33 35.76
CA SER A 250 -14.25 14.15 34.88
C SER A 250 -15.58 13.99 34.12
N HIS A 251 -16.60 14.77 34.45
CA HIS A 251 -17.98 14.61 33.95
C HIS A 251 -18.40 15.75 33.01
N LYS A 252 -17.46 16.60 32.56
CA LYS A 252 -17.73 17.77 31.69
C LYS A 252 -18.41 17.41 30.36
N ARG A 253 -18.16 16.20 29.83
CA ARG A 253 -18.75 15.68 28.58
C ARG A 253 -20.22 15.23 28.73
N LEU A 254 -20.78 15.20 29.94
CA LEU A 254 -22.17 14.80 30.15
C LEU A 254 -23.19 15.83 29.64
N VAL A 255 -22.83 17.12 29.59
CA VAL A 255 -23.68 18.14 28.97
C VAL A 255 -23.80 17.94 27.45
N GLU A 256 -22.72 17.49 26.81
CA GLU A 256 -22.72 17.15 25.37
C GLU A 256 -23.58 15.91 25.11
N PHE A 257 -23.50 14.91 26.00
CA PHE A 257 -24.36 13.74 25.97
C PHE A 257 -25.85 14.11 26.11
N GLU A 258 -26.21 14.95 27.08
CA GLU A 258 -27.60 15.41 27.26
C GLU A 258 -28.14 16.09 26.00
N ASN A 259 -27.36 16.99 25.38
CA ASN A 259 -27.73 17.63 24.12
C ASN A 259 -27.86 16.62 22.95
N ALA A 260 -27.00 15.60 22.92
CA ALA A 260 -27.04 14.54 21.91
C ALA A 260 -28.31 13.68 22.04
N VAL A 261 -28.69 13.30 23.27
CA VAL A 261 -29.93 12.54 23.55
C VAL A 261 -31.17 13.35 23.20
N HIS A 262 -31.17 14.66 23.46
CA HIS A 262 -32.31 15.51 23.09
C HIS A 262 -32.46 15.72 21.58
N SER A 263 -31.35 15.70 20.82
CA SER A 263 -31.36 15.97 19.38
C SER A 263 -31.48 14.70 18.52
N MET A 264 -31.12 13.53 19.04
CA MET A 264 -31.11 12.26 18.32
C MET A 264 -31.93 11.20 19.07
N LYS A 265 -32.72 10.40 18.34
CA LYS A 265 -33.47 9.28 18.94
C LYS A 265 -32.56 8.13 19.42
N SER A 266 -31.41 7.96 18.77
CA SER A 266 -30.40 6.97 19.14
C SER A 266 -29.05 7.36 18.56
N GLY A 267 -27.96 6.89 19.17
CA GLY A 267 -26.62 7.15 18.66
C GLY A 267 -25.52 6.60 19.55
N LEU A 268 -24.28 6.73 19.07
CA LEU A 268 -23.08 6.40 19.83
C LEU A 268 -22.42 7.69 20.34
N PHE A 269 -22.09 7.73 21.62
CA PHE A 269 -21.42 8.83 22.28
C PHE A 269 -20.12 8.34 22.93
N LEU A 270 -19.03 9.09 22.76
CA LEU A 270 -17.73 8.79 23.38
C LEU A 270 -17.49 9.79 24.51
N GLY A 271 -17.43 9.31 25.74
CA GLY A 271 -17.26 10.18 26.90
C GLY A 271 -17.13 9.40 28.20
N SER A 272 -17.49 10.03 29.31
CA SER A 272 -17.42 9.39 30.62
C SER A 272 -18.72 8.64 30.91
N SER A 273 -18.59 7.38 31.31
CA SER A 273 -19.69 6.58 31.85
C SER A 273 -20.23 7.16 33.16
N VAL A 274 -21.37 6.63 33.59
CA VAL A 274 -22.01 6.96 34.88
C VAL A 274 -21.11 6.58 36.07
N ASP A 275 -20.20 5.62 35.87
CA ASP A 275 -19.20 5.20 36.85
C ASP A 275 -17.96 6.13 36.88
N GLY A 276 -17.86 7.10 35.96
CA GLY A 276 -16.73 8.03 35.86
C GLY A 276 -15.52 7.52 35.06
N GLU A 277 -15.60 6.33 34.47
CA GLU A 277 -14.59 5.81 33.52
C GLU A 277 -14.90 6.24 32.09
N ASP A 278 -13.88 6.49 31.27
CA ASP A 278 -14.04 6.69 29.83
C ASP A 278 -14.73 5.47 29.21
N ALA A 279 -15.70 5.69 28.33
CA ALA A 279 -16.53 4.65 27.75
C ALA A 279 -17.12 5.06 26.39
N ALA A 280 -17.46 4.05 25.60
CA ALA A 280 -18.38 4.21 24.49
C ALA A 280 -19.80 3.92 24.98
N ILE A 281 -20.73 4.83 24.72
CA ILE A 281 -22.09 4.79 25.24
C ILE A 281 -23.04 4.84 24.05
N TYR A 282 -23.70 3.72 23.77
CA TYR A 282 -24.83 3.72 22.83
C TYR A 282 -26.11 4.08 23.59
N PHE A 283 -26.92 4.96 23.05
CA PHE A 283 -28.17 5.39 23.67
C PHE A 283 -29.36 5.24 22.73
N THR A 284 -30.55 5.07 23.30
CA THR A 284 -31.82 5.03 22.58
C THR A 284 -32.93 5.61 23.45
N ALA A 285 -33.66 6.57 22.92
CA ALA A 285 -34.83 7.16 23.57
C ALA A 285 -36.04 6.21 23.51
N MET A 286 -36.80 6.17 24.60
CA MET A 286 -38.01 5.38 24.77
C MET A 286 -39.25 6.28 24.62
N ASP A 287 -39.86 6.26 23.43
CA ASP A 287 -41.00 7.14 23.09
C ASP A 287 -42.23 6.98 24.04
N ALA A 288 -42.38 5.87 24.77
CA ALA A 288 -43.57 5.62 25.60
C ALA A 288 -43.58 6.42 26.93
N ILE A 289 -42.40 6.75 27.47
CA ILE A 289 -42.23 7.33 28.82
C ILE A 289 -41.11 8.39 28.89
N ASP A 290 -40.52 8.77 27.75
CA ASP A 290 -39.42 9.73 27.65
C ASP A 290 -38.17 9.34 28.45
N TRP A 291 -37.91 8.04 28.57
CA TRP A 291 -36.72 7.49 29.23
C TRP A 291 -35.62 7.21 28.21
N THR A 292 -34.39 7.02 28.69
CA THR A 292 -33.25 6.68 27.83
C THR A 292 -32.65 5.34 28.24
N PHE A 293 -32.52 4.44 27.27
CA PHE A 293 -31.78 3.19 27.39
C PHE A 293 -30.33 3.41 26.98
N LEU A 294 -29.38 2.97 27.80
CA LEU A 294 -27.95 3.07 27.52
C LEU A 294 -27.31 1.69 27.50
N ILE A 295 -26.33 1.53 26.64
CA ILE A 295 -25.36 0.43 26.66
C ILE A 295 -23.98 1.07 26.79
N VAL A 296 -23.26 0.70 27.83
CA VAL A 296 -21.97 1.29 28.19
C VAL A 296 -20.89 0.24 28.01
N TRP A 297 -19.87 0.55 27.21
CA TRP A 297 -18.64 -0.23 27.07
C TRP A 297 -17.47 0.55 27.68
N PRO A 298 -16.93 0.12 28.83
CA PRO A 298 -15.78 0.77 29.46
C PRO A 298 -14.55 0.74 28.55
N ALA A 299 -13.90 1.88 28.36
CA ALA A 299 -12.69 2.01 27.54
C ALA A 299 -11.55 1.15 28.07
N SER A 300 -11.45 0.97 29.38
CA SER A 300 -10.50 0.04 30.00
C SER A 300 -10.62 -1.38 29.43
N ARG A 301 -11.84 -1.86 29.16
CA ARG A 301 -12.12 -3.23 28.73
C ARG A 301 -12.08 -3.40 27.22
N PHE A 302 -12.77 -2.56 26.46
CA PHE A 302 -12.79 -2.72 25.00
C PHE A 302 -11.47 -2.27 24.33
N MET A 303 -10.73 -1.33 24.93
CA MET A 303 -9.40 -0.94 24.42
C MET A 303 -8.34 -2.01 24.72
N GLU A 304 -8.53 -2.89 25.71
CA GLU A 304 -7.58 -3.99 25.98
C GLU A 304 -7.57 -5.01 24.83
N GLU A 305 -8.74 -5.41 24.32
CA GLU A 305 -8.85 -6.27 23.13
C GLU A 305 -8.22 -5.58 21.91
N GLN A 306 -8.48 -4.29 21.73
CA GLN A 306 -7.90 -3.50 20.65
C GLN A 306 -6.37 -3.38 20.77
N ARG A 307 -5.86 -3.15 21.98
CA ARG A 307 -4.42 -3.04 22.25
C ARG A 307 -3.71 -4.34 21.95
N SER A 308 -4.29 -5.49 22.30
CA SER A 308 -3.69 -6.80 22.03
C SER A 308 -3.48 -7.01 20.53
N VAL A 309 -4.52 -6.79 19.72
CA VAL A 309 -4.44 -6.89 18.25
C VAL A 309 -3.43 -5.89 17.68
N SER A 310 -3.44 -4.64 18.16
CA SER A 310 -2.52 -3.60 17.71
C SER A 310 -1.05 -3.92 18.05
N HIS A 311 -0.78 -4.46 19.26
CA HIS A 311 0.55 -4.89 19.66
C HIS A 311 1.05 -6.09 18.87
N THR A 312 0.21 -7.08 18.59
CA THR A 312 0.59 -8.21 17.72
C THR A 312 0.92 -7.73 16.31
N PHE A 313 0.11 -6.84 15.74
CA PHE A 313 0.37 -6.26 14.42
C PHE A 313 1.67 -5.43 14.40
N ALA A 314 1.88 -4.59 15.42
CA ALA A 314 3.12 -3.83 15.57
C ALA A 314 4.34 -4.75 15.68
N GLY A 315 4.22 -5.87 16.40
CA GLY A 315 5.26 -6.89 16.50
C GLY A 315 5.59 -7.54 15.15
N ILE A 316 4.57 -7.85 14.34
CA ILE A 316 4.76 -8.38 12.98
C ILE A 316 5.45 -7.34 12.07
N CYS A 317 4.99 -6.09 12.11
CA CYS A 317 5.62 -5.00 11.34
C CYS A 317 7.09 -4.79 11.75
N PHE A 318 7.38 -4.81 13.06
CA PHE A 318 8.73 -4.67 13.57
C PHE A 318 9.63 -5.86 13.16
N GLY A 319 9.11 -7.09 13.28
CA GLY A 319 9.82 -8.29 12.83
C GLY A 319 10.13 -8.25 11.33
N GLY A 320 9.14 -7.88 10.50
CA GLY A 320 9.33 -7.70 9.06
C GLY A 320 10.36 -6.62 8.72
N TYR A 321 10.36 -5.50 9.45
CA TYR A 321 11.34 -4.43 9.29
C TYR A 321 12.76 -4.90 9.64
N VAL A 322 12.94 -5.64 10.74
CA VAL A 322 14.26 -6.20 11.13
C VAL A 322 14.77 -7.17 10.07
N VAL A 323 13.91 -8.04 9.52
CA VAL A 323 14.30 -8.96 8.44
C VAL A 323 14.73 -8.20 7.19
N MET A 324 13.98 -7.18 6.77
CA MET A 324 14.34 -6.34 5.62
C MET A 324 15.64 -5.57 5.85
N PHE A 325 15.86 -5.06 7.07
CA PHE A 325 17.10 -4.38 7.44
C PHE A 325 18.31 -5.32 7.35
N ILE A 326 18.18 -6.55 7.86
CA ILE A 326 19.22 -7.58 7.75
C ILE A 326 19.47 -7.95 6.28
N LEU A 327 18.42 -8.12 5.48
CA LEU A 327 18.53 -8.43 4.05
C LEU A 327 19.30 -7.33 3.30
N ILE A 328 18.95 -6.05 3.55
CA ILE A 328 19.64 -4.90 2.97
C ILE A 328 21.11 -4.91 3.38
N LEU A 329 21.41 -5.10 4.68
CA LEU A 329 22.80 -5.18 5.14
C LEU A 329 23.57 -6.31 4.44
N VAL A 330 22.98 -7.49 4.31
CA VAL A 330 23.59 -8.63 3.61
C VAL A 330 23.88 -8.29 2.15
N ILE A 331 22.93 -7.70 1.42
CA ILE A 331 23.10 -7.27 0.03
C ILE A 331 24.20 -6.21 -0.08
N THR A 332 24.16 -5.17 0.76
CA THR A 332 25.20 -4.12 0.80
C THR A 332 26.59 -4.73 1.02
N PHE A 333 26.72 -5.70 1.93
CA PHE A 333 28.00 -6.34 2.20
C PHE A 333 28.45 -7.30 1.10
N ARG A 334 27.54 -8.03 0.45
CA ARG A 334 27.87 -8.93 -0.67
C ARG A 334 28.26 -8.18 -1.94
N VAL A 335 27.60 -7.07 -2.25
CA VAL A 335 27.81 -6.36 -3.53
C VAL A 335 28.87 -5.26 -3.41
N SER A 336 28.76 -4.38 -2.40
CA SER A 336 29.58 -3.15 -2.37
C SER A 336 31.03 -3.39 -1.97
N ARG A 337 31.32 -4.43 -1.17
CA ARG A 337 32.68 -4.72 -0.72
C ARG A 337 33.56 -5.26 -1.85
N PRO A 338 33.16 -6.31 -2.59
CA PRO A 338 33.96 -6.82 -3.70
C PRO A 338 34.24 -5.75 -4.75
N LEU A 339 33.22 -4.97 -5.16
CA LEU A 339 33.36 -3.89 -6.14
C LEU A 339 34.40 -2.84 -5.71
N LYS A 340 34.39 -2.43 -4.44
CA LYS A 340 35.38 -1.48 -3.92
C LYS A 340 36.80 -2.05 -3.97
N THR A 341 36.96 -3.33 -3.61
CA THR A 341 38.27 -3.98 -3.61
C THR A 341 38.80 -4.19 -5.03
N LEU A 342 37.93 -4.61 -5.96
CA LEU A 342 38.20 -4.70 -7.40
C LEU A 342 38.64 -3.36 -7.98
N SER A 343 37.91 -2.28 -7.69
CA SER A 343 38.25 -0.92 -8.13
C SER A 343 39.64 -0.47 -7.64
N VAL A 344 39.99 -0.79 -6.38
CA VAL A 344 41.33 -0.50 -5.84
C VAL A 344 42.40 -1.35 -6.53
N ALA A 345 42.15 -2.64 -6.76
CA ALA A 345 43.07 -3.53 -7.45
C ALA A 345 43.32 -3.07 -8.90
N ALA A 346 42.27 -2.69 -9.63
CA ALA A 346 42.35 -2.11 -10.97
C ALA A 346 43.21 -0.83 -10.99
N GLY A 347 43.01 0.06 -10.01
CA GLY A 347 43.81 1.28 -9.88
C GLY A 347 45.30 1.03 -9.56
N LYS A 348 45.64 -0.08 -8.92
CA LYS A 348 47.04 -0.51 -8.71
C LYS A 348 47.64 -1.09 -9.99
N LEU A 349 46.89 -1.96 -10.68
CA LEU A 349 47.28 -2.53 -11.96
C LEU A 349 47.61 -1.43 -12.98
N GLY A 350 46.74 -0.42 -13.10
CA GLY A 350 46.94 0.71 -14.00
C GLY A 350 48.17 1.58 -13.68
N LYS A 351 48.72 1.48 -12.46
CA LYS A 351 49.97 2.15 -12.05
C LYS A 351 51.21 1.28 -12.25
N GLY A 352 51.08 0.09 -12.82
CA GLY A 352 52.18 -0.84 -13.08
C GLY A 352 52.47 -1.83 -11.94
N ASP A 353 51.61 -1.93 -10.94
CA ASP A 353 51.72 -2.92 -9.85
C ASP A 353 50.98 -4.20 -10.23
N PHE A 354 51.67 -5.08 -10.96
CA PHE A 354 51.12 -6.33 -11.50
C PHE A 354 51.14 -7.50 -10.52
N ASP A 355 51.73 -7.30 -9.35
CA ASP A 355 51.67 -8.23 -8.22
C ASP A 355 50.49 -7.95 -7.29
N ALA A 356 49.67 -6.94 -7.60
CA ALA A 356 48.49 -6.61 -6.82
C ALA A 356 47.56 -7.84 -6.69
N GLU A 357 47.18 -8.15 -5.46
CA GLU A 357 46.19 -9.18 -5.15
C GLU A 357 44.80 -8.74 -5.62
N ILE A 358 44.23 -9.52 -6.52
CA ILE A 358 42.83 -9.39 -6.93
C ILE A 358 42.00 -10.25 -5.98
N PRO A 359 40.94 -9.70 -5.37
CA PRO A 359 40.10 -10.47 -4.45
C PRO A 359 39.46 -11.64 -5.20
N VAL A 360 39.65 -12.85 -4.68
CA VAL A 360 38.88 -14.02 -5.12
C VAL A 360 37.46 -13.85 -4.60
N VAL A 361 36.51 -13.68 -5.50
CA VAL A 361 35.09 -13.59 -5.16
C VAL A 361 34.48 -14.95 -5.43
N GLU A 362 34.13 -15.69 -4.37
CA GLU A 362 33.45 -16.97 -4.50
C GLU A 362 31.99 -16.76 -4.94
N GLY A 363 31.60 -17.26 -6.10
CA GLY A 363 30.26 -17.13 -6.66
C GLY A 363 30.19 -17.42 -8.16
N HIS A 364 28.98 -17.44 -8.72
CA HIS A 364 28.71 -17.51 -10.18
C HIS A 364 27.99 -16.25 -10.69
N ASP A 365 28.03 -15.17 -9.90
CA ASP A 365 27.39 -13.89 -10.24
C ASP A 365 28.33 -13.01 -11.09
N GLU A 366 27.81 -11.88 -11.54
CA GLU A 366 28.50 -10.93 -12.42
C GLU A 366 29.78 -10.38 -11.78
N ILE A 367 29.81 -10.29 -10.45
CA ILE A 367 30.99 -9.82 -9.71
C ILE A 367 32.10 -10.89 -9.72
N SER A 368 31.76 -12.17 -9.57
CA SER A 368 32.71 -13.28 -9.70
C SER A 368 33.27 -13.38 -11.12
N GLN A 369 32.43 -13.22 -12.14
CA GLN A 369 32.88 -13.18 -13.54
C GLN A 369 33.84 -12.00 -13.76
N LEU A 370 33.50 -10.81 -13.24
CA LEU A 370 34.38 -9.64 -13.32
C LEU A 370 35.71 -9.85 -12.60
N ALA A 371 35.70 -10.47 -11.41
CA ALA A 371 36.91 -10.82 -10.66
C ALA A 371 37.79 -11.84 -11.39
N SER A 372 37.18 -12.83 -12.02
CA SER A 372 37.87 -13.85 -12.82
C SER A 372 38.50 -13.24 -14.06
N ALA A 373 37.76 -12.41 -14.81
CA ALA A 373 38.27 -11.69 -15.97
C ALA A 373 39.45 -10.76 -15.59
N PHE A 374 39.34 -10.04 -14.47
CA PHE A 374 40.44 -9.22 -13.94
C PHE A 374 41.67 -10.08 -13.58
N THR A 375 41.44 -11.26 -13.00
CA THR A 375 42.51 -12.18 -12.59
C THR A 375 43.24 -12.78 -13.79
N GLU A 376 42.49 -13.22 -14.81
CA GLU A 376 43.04 -13.68 -16.08
C GLU A 376 43.83 -12.58 -16.78
N MET A 377 43.30 -11.34 -16.81
CA MET A 377 43.99 -10.18 -17.36
C MET A 377 45.32 -9.95 -16.66
N ARG A 378 45.35 -9.88 -15.32
CA ARG A 378 46.60 -9.73 -14.54
C ARG A 378 47.59 -10.86 -14.84
N THR A 379 47.11 -12.09 -14.91
CA THR A 379 47.98 -13.28 -15.06
C THR A 379 48.60 -13.31 -16.45
N SER A 380 47.79 -13.03 -17.49
CA SER A 380 48.27 -12.87 -18.87
C SER A 380 49.29 -11.75 -18.97
N LEU A 381 49.03 -10.63 -18.31
CA LEU A 381 49.90 -9.46 -18.24
C LEU A 381 51.24 -9.79 -17.57
N LYS A 382 51.22 -10.45 -16.40
CA LYS A 382 52.45 -10.84 -15.69
C LYS A 382 53.30 -11.82 -16.51
N SER A 383 52.68 -12.83 -17.12
CA SER A 383 53.35 -13.77 -18.01
C SER A 383 53.95 -13.06 -19.23
N PHE A 384 53.22 -12.12 -19.84
CA PHE A 384 53.68 -11.36 -21.00
C PHE A 384 54.94 -10.54 -20.69
N ILE A 385 54.95 -9.84 -19.53
CA ILE A 385 56.10 -9.04 -19.08
C ILE A 385 57.32 -9.91 -18.74
N GLU A 386 57.12 -11.08 -18.13
CA GLU A 386 58.22 -11.98 -17.76
C GLU A 386 58.89 -12.63 -18.98
N THR A 387 58.14 -12.86 -20.05
CA THR A 387 58.64 -13.53 -21.27
C THR A 387 59.41 -12.61 -22.22
N GLN A 388 59.33 -11.28 -22.05
CA GLN A 388 59.97 -10.29 -22.93
C GLN A 388 60.83 -9.25 -22.19
N LYS A 389 61.77 -9.69 -21.35
CA LYS A 389 62.67 -8.78 -20.63
C LYS A 389 63.60 -7.95 -21.55
N ASP A 390 63.82 -8.37 -22.80
CA ASP A 390 64.80 -7.76 -23.72
C ASP A 390 64.22 -6.78 -24.76
N MET A 391 62.91 -6.51 -24.75
CA MET A 391 62.27 -5.57 -25.70
C MET A 391 62.23 -4.13 -25.19
N ASP A 392 62.30 -3.15 -26.09
CA ASP A 392 62.13 -1.72 -25.75
C ASP A 392 60.76 -1.49 -25.09
N ARG A 393 60.70 -0.60 -24.08
CA ARG A 393 59.48 -0.33 -23.29
C ARG A 393 58.26 -0.02 -24.18
N SER A 394 58.42 0.78 -25.22
CA SER A 394 57.34 1.11 -26.14
C SER A 394 56.84 -0.09 -26.95
N LYS A 395 57.72 -1.03 -27.34
CA LYS A 395 57.30 -2.26 -28.04
C LYS A 395 56.52 -3.19 -27.10
N ARG A 396 56.97 -3.31 -25.84
CA ARG A 396 56.24 -4.08 -24.81
C ARG A 396 54.84 -3.54 -24.57
N ASP A 397 54.69 -2.22 -24.45
CA ASP A 397 53.38 -1.59 -24.18
C ASP A 397 52.39 -1.82 -25.34
N LEU A 398 52.88 -1.80 -26.59
CA LEU A 398 52.07 -2.05 -27.78
C LEU A 398 51.69 -3.52 -27.95
N GLU A 399 52.63 -4.45 -27.76
CA GLU A 399 52.32 -5.88 -27.83
C GLU A 399 51.42 -6.35 -26.67
N PHE A 400 51.56 -5.72 -25.49
CA PHE A 400 50.67 -5.94 -24.37
C PHE A 400 49.23 -5.50 -24.72
N SER A 401 49.07 -4.30 -25.27
CA SER A 401 47.79 -3.78 -25.74
C SER A 401 47.13 -4.70 -26.77
N ARG A 402 47.93 -5.22 -27.72
CA ARG A 402 47.50 -6.21 -28.72
C ARG A 402 46.99 -7.50 -28.08
N SER A 403 47.67 -8.00 -27.05
CA SER A 403 47.28 -9.23 -26.35
C SER A 403 45.95 -9.09 -25.60
N ILE A 404 45.70 -7.93 -25.00
CA ILE A 404 44.43 -7.64 -24.33
C ILE A 404 43.28 -7.61 -25.34
N GLN A 405 43.46 -6.86 -26.44
CA GLN A 405 42.46 -6.72 -27.50
C GLN A 405 42.09 -8.08 -28.09
N LEU A 406 43.07 -8.91 -28.44
CA LEU A 406 42.83 -10.25 -28.97
C LEU A 406 42.23 -11.21 -27.93
N GLY A 407 42.68 -11.16 -26.67
CA GLY A 407 42.18 -12.05 -25.62
C GLY A 407 40.71 -11.83 -25.28
N ILE A 408 40.26 -10.57 -25.31
CA ILE A 408 38.88 -10.21 -24.98
C ILE A 408 37.90 -10.48 -26.12
N LEU A 409 38.38 -10.39 -27.36
CA LEU A 409 37.56 -10.61 -28.55
C LEU A 409 37.51 -12.10 -28.95
N SER A 410 38.59 -12.86 -28.76
CA SER A 410 38.67 -14.29 -29.11
C SER A 410 37.80 -15.22 -28.23
N LYS A 411 37.49 -14.85 -26.98
CA LYS A 411 36.63 -15.67 -26.11
C LYS A 411 35.15 -15.68 -26.54
N ASN A 412 34.66 -14.63 -27.20
CA ASN A 412 33.25 -14.51 -27.58
C ASN A 412 32.89 -15.30 -28.85
N GLU A 413 33.86 -15.62 -29.72
CA GLU A 413 33.63 -16.36 -30.96
C GLU A 413 33.22 -17.83 -30.71
N ALA A 414 33.55 -18.40 -29.54
CA ALA A 414 33.37 -19.83 -29.25
C ALA A 414 32.17 -20.16 -28.33
N GLU A 415 31.62 -19.20 -27.58
CA GLU A 415 30.68 -19.49 -26.47
C GLU A 415 29.31 -18.77 -26.54
N GLU A 416 29.05 -17.87 -27.48
CA GLU A 416 27.74 -17.19 -27.58
C GLU A 416 26.90 -17.74 -28.74
N GLY A 417 25.65 -18.12 -28.44
CA GLY A 417 24.70 -18.88 -29.27
C GLY A 417 24.25 -18.26 -30.61
N CYS A 418 25.19 -17.90 -31.47
CA CYS A 418 25.00 -17.42 -32.84
C CYS A 418 24.89 -18.57 -33.86
N GLY A 419 24.88 -19.83 -33.41
CA GLY A 419 24.42 -20.95 -34.22
C GLY A 419 22.91 -20.87 -34.42
N ASP A 420 22.46 -20.01 -35.32
CA ASP A 420 21.05 -19.80 -35.67
C ASP A 420 20.89 -19.88 -37.18
N ASN A 421 19.95 -20.69 -37.66
CA ASN A 421 19.76 -20.89 -39.10
C ASN A 421 19.19 -19.66 -39.82
N ARG A 422 18.85 -18.59 -39.09
CA ARG A 422 18.31 -17.33 -39.63
C ARG A 422 19.38 -16.33 -40.06
N HIS A 423 20.65 -16.55 -39.70
CA HIS A 423 21.75 -15.68 -40.10
C HIS A 423 23.09 -16.42 -40.17
N ALA A 424 24.04 -15.85 -40.90
CA ALA A 424 25.43 -16.25 -40.87
C ALA A 424 26.29 -15.03 -40.51
N LEU A 425 27.20 -15.18 -39.56
CA LEU A 425 28.04 -14.10 -39.05
C LEU A 425 29.52 -14.50 -39.13
N ALA A 426 30.37 -13.55 -39.50
CA ALA A 426 31.81 -13.72 -39.45
C ALA A 426 32.49 -12.43 -38.98
N PRO A 427 33.16 -12.47 -37.82
CA PRO A 427 34.08 -11.43 -37.43
C PRO A 427 35.43 -11.58 -38.14
N PHE A 428 36.20 -10.48 -38.18
CA PHE A 428 37.60 -10.46 -38.54
C PHE A 428 38.25 -9.27 -37.83
N LEU A 429 39.38 -9.52 -37.17
CA LEU A 429 40.21 -8.48 -36.59
C LEU A 429 41.67 -8.72 -36.93
N LEU A 430 42.32 -7.71 -37.49
CA LEU A 430 43.76 -7.68 -37.65
C LEU A 430 44.32 -6.43 -36.95
N PRO A 431 44.93 -6.59 -35.75
CA PRO A 431 45.56 -5.47 -35.08
C PRO A 431 46.82 -4.99 -35.80
N ALA A 432 47.03 -3.67 -35.83
CA ALA A 432 48.27 -3.04 -36.26
C ALA A 432 49.43 -3.35 -35.28
N LEU A 433 50.65 -2.92 -35.62
CA LEU A 433 51.78 -3.05 -34.69
C LEU A 433 51.64 -2.14 -33.48
N ASP A 434 51.15 -0.93 -33.71
CA ASP A 434 50.71 -0.06 -32.64
C ASP A 434 49.27 -0.47 -32.30
N ALA A 435 49.10 -1.41 -31.39
CA ALA A 435 47.77 -1.89 -31.00
C ALA A 435 46.80 -0.72 -30.74
N GLY A 436 45.65 -0.76 -31.39
CA GLY A 436 44.67 0.31 -31.35
C GLY A 436 43.46 0.00 -30.48
N GLY A 437 42.41 0.74 -30.77
CA GLY A 437 41.15 0.77 -30.04
C GLY A 437 40.03 0.01 -30.70
N ASP A 438 40.26 -0.59 -31.88
CA ASP A 438 39.19 -1.16 -32.71
C ASP A 438 38.63 -2.44 -32.11
N TYR A 439 37.32 -2.57 -32.15
CA TYR A 439 36.64 -3.79 -31.74
C TYR A 439 35.30 -3.96 -32.44
N TYR A 440 34.81 -5.18 -32.37
CA TYR A 440 33.44 -5.51 -32.68
C TYR A 440 32.83 -6.26 -31.50
N ASP A 441 31.52 -6.34 -31.44
CA ASP A 441 30.81 -7.28 -30.56
C ASP A 441 29.52 -7.74 -31.25
N PHE A 442 29.06 -8.93 -30.89
CA PHE A 442 27.77 -9.44 -31.35
C PHE A 442 27.22 -10.42 -30.32
N PHE A 443 25.91 -10.35 -30.06
CA PHE A 443 25.25 -11.19 -29.05
C PHE A 443 23.74 -11.16 -29.19
N LYS A 444 23.08 -12.22 -28.73
CA LYS A 444 21.62 -12.27 -28.63
C LYS A 444 21.15 -11.48 -27.40
N LEU A 445 20.17 -10.60 -27.60
CA LEU A 445 19.44 -9.94 -26.50
C LEU A 445 18.35 -10.87 -25.96
N ASP A 446 17.74 -11.63 -26.85
CA ASP A 446 16.78 -12.69 -26.57
C ASP A 446 16.77 -13.71 -27.74
N ASP A 447 15.75 -14.54 -27.83
CA ASP A 447 15.65 -15.55 -28.89
C ASP A 447 15.54 -14.97 -30.31
N ASP A 448 15.03 -13.75 -30.47
CA ASP A 448 14.68 -13.15 -31.75
C ASP A 448 15.51 -11.90 -32.11
N HIS A 449 16.24 -11.30 -31.16
CA HIS A 449 17.00 -10.07 -31.41
C HIS A 449 18.52 -10.29 -31.31
N LEU A 450 19.23 -9.93 -32.38
CA LEU A 450 20.69 -9.99 -32.48
C LEU A 450 21.29 -8.57 -32.45
N ALA A 451 22.06 -8.27 -31.41
CA ALA A 451 22.85 -7.05 -31.32
C ALA A 451 24.17 -7.20 -32.09
N LEU A 452 24.54 -6.17 -32.83
CA LEU A 452 25.75 -6.04 -33.64
C LEU A 452 26.41 -4.71 -33.32
N LEU A 453 27.72 -4.72 -33.06
CA LEU A 453 28.49 -3.55 -32.69
C LEU A 453 29.83 -3.54 -33.44
N VAL A 454 30.21 -2.39 -33.97
CA VAL A 454 31.57 -2.08 -34.39
C VAL A 454 31.97 -0.73 -33.82
N ALA A 455 33.19 -0.60 -33.33
CA ALA A 455 33.66 0.61 -32.69
C ALA A 455 35.18 0.77 -32.80
N ASP A 456 35.62 2.02 -32.67
CA ASP A 456 37.02 2.46 -32.73
C ASP A 456 37.23 3.50 -31.63
N VAL A 457 38.31 3.32 -30.86
CA VAL A 457 38.72 4.24 -29.81
C VAL A 457 39.91 5.07 -30.28
N ALA A 458 39.76 6.38 -30.22
CA ALA A 458 40.85 7.31 -30.53
C ALA A 458 42.05 7.09 -29.61
N GLY A 459 43.24 7.02 -30.20
CA GLY A 459 44.50 6.81 -29.49
C GLY A 459 45.13 5.45 -29.81
N LYS A 460 46.26 5.14 -29.17
CA LYS A 460 46.97 3.87 -29.36
C LYS A 460 47.57 3.37 -28.04
N GLY A 461 47.91 2.09 -28.01
CA GLY A 461 48.52 1.45 -26.85
C GLY A 461 47.57 1.32 -25.67
N VAL A 462 48.15 1.15 -24.48
CA VAL A 462 47.42 0.69 -23.28
C VAL A 462 46.21 1.56 -22.91
N PRO A 463 46.28 2.91 -22.95
CA PRO A 463 45.12 3.74 -22.62
C PRO A 463 43.94 3.52 -23.57
N ALA A 464 44.19 3.43 -24.88
CA ALA A 464 43.14 3.22 -25.88
C ALA A 464 42.50 1.83 -25.72
N THR A 465 43.32 0.80 -25.49
CA THR A 465 42.84 -0.56 -25.23
C THR A 465 42.00 -0.65 -23.94
N LEU A 466 42.35 0.10 -22.89
CA LEU A 466 41.54 0.17 -21.66
C LEU A 466 40.18 0.80 -21.91
N VAL A 467 40.12 1.90 -22.65
CA VAL A 467 38.85 2.56 -23.01
C VAL A 467 38.02 1.68 -23.94
N MET A 468 38.65 0.94 -24.86
CA MET A 468 37.98 -0.06 -25.69
C MET A 468 37.29 -1.11 -24.82
N MET A 469 38.01 -1.70 -23.85
CA MET A 469 37.42 -2.70 -22.96
C MET A 469 36.24 -2.17 -22.16
N VAL A 470 36.41 -0.99 -21.54
CA VAL A 470 35.37 -0.40 -20.69
C VAL A 470 34.15 -0.02 -21.53
N SER A 471 34.34 0.60 -22.70
CA SER A 471 33.23 0.97 -23.58
C SER A 471 32.46 -0.25 -24.07
N ARG A 472 33.16 -1.33 -24.47
CA ARG A 472 32.53 -2.60 -24.85
C ARG A 472 31.66 -3.16 -23.71
N ILE A 473 32.21 -3.26 -22.49
CA ILE A 473 31.48 -3.82 -21.33
C ILE A 473 30.26 -2.97 -21.00
N VAL A 474 30.40 -1.65 -21.00
CA VAL A 474 29.30 -0.72 -20.70
C VAL A 474 28.19 -0.84 -21.74
N ILE A 475 28.52 -0.74 -23.03
CA ILE A 475 27.54 -0.85 -24.12
C ILE A 475 26.82 -2.19 -24.07
N ARG A 476 27.56 -3.29 -23.91
CA ARG A 476 26.99 -4.64 -23.82
C ARG A 476 26.05 -4.80 -22.63
N THR A 477 26.44 -4.31 -21.45
CA THR A 477 25.61 -4.42 -20.24
C THR A 477 24.33 -3.63 -20.39
N LEU A 478 24.41 -2.41 -20.94
CA LEU A 478 23.24 -1.57 -21.18
C LEU A 478 22.31 -2.19 -22.23
N ALA A 479 22.86 -2.82 -23.26
CA ALA A 479 22.06 -3.51 -24.27
C ALA A 479 21.17 -4.64 -23.72
N LEU A 480 21.56 -5.27 -22.60
CA LEU A 480 20.73 -6.29 -21.95
C LEU A 480 19.55 -5.71 -21.16
N HIS A 481 19.55 -4.40 -20.89
CA HIS A 481 18.54 -3.74 -20.05
C HIS A 481 17.65 -2.75 -20.83
N HIS A 482 18.03 -2.41 -22.06
CA HIS A 482 17.32 -1.46 -22.90
C HIS A 482 16.93 -2.09 -24.24
N THR A 483 15.81 -1.63 -24.80
CA THR A 483 15.32 -2.10 -26.11
C THR A 483 15.72 -1.17 -27.26
N SER A 484 16.09 0.09 -26.99
CA SER A 484 16.45 1.09 -28.00
C SER A 484 17.95 1.36 -28.04
N VAL A 485 18.55 1.34 -29.23
CA VAL A 485 19.98 1.65 -29.43
C VAL A 485 20.33 3.08 -29.00
N ALA A 486 19.43 4.04 -29.19
CA ALA A 486 19.65 5.41 -28.75
C ALA A 486 19.78 5.52 -27.23
N GLU A 487 18.94 4.82 -26.47
CA GLU A 487 19.02 4.81 -24.99
C GLU A 487 20.34 4.20 -24.52
N ILE A 488 20.76 3.09 -25.14
CA ILE A 488 22.04 2.43 -24.85
C ILE A 488 23.19 3.42 -25.04
N PHE A 489 23.22 4.15 -26.17
CA PHE A 489 24.29 5.12 -26.44
C PHE A 489 24.21 6.37 -25.55
N ASN A 490 23.02 6.85 -25.19
CA ASN A 490 22.86 7.97 -24.25
C ASN A 490 23.46 7.62 -22.89
N GLU A 491 23.06 6.49 -22.31
CA GLU A 491 23.56 6.07 -21.00
C GLU A 491 25.04 5.64 -21.04
N ALA A 492 25.49 5.02 -22.13
CA ALA A 492 26.90 4.72 -22.32
C ALA A 492 27.75 5.99 -22.40
N ASN A 493 27.29 7.02 -23.13
CA ASN A 493 27.98 8.30 -23.22
C ASN A 493 28.16 8.94 -21.84
N ASP A 494 27.09 9.03 -21.06
CA ASP A 494 27.13 9.66 -19.73
C ASP A 494 27.98 8.84 -18.74
N GLY A 495 27.84 7.51 -18.76
CA GLY A 495 28.62 6.59 -17.93
C GLY A 495 30.12 6.67 -18.20
N LEU A 496 30.53 6.71 -19.47
CA LEU A 496 31.93 6.76 -19.89
C LEU A 496 32.54 8.17 -19.71
N LEU A 497 31.76 9.23 -19.94
CA LEU A 497 32.25 10.61 -19.90
C LEU A 497 32.64 11.07 -18.49
N SER A 498 31.93 10.60 -17.44
CA SER A 498 32.24 10.89 -16.04
C SER A 498 33.66 10.48 -15.58
N HIS A 499 34.39 9.68 -16.39
CA HIS A 499 35.72 9.18 -16.10
C HIS A 499 36.79 9.52 -17.17
N ASN A 500 36.46 10.34 -18.18
CA ASN A 500 37.36 10.62 -19.31
C ASN A 500 38.42 11.69 -19.01
N ARG A 501 39.55 11.29 -18.40
CA ARG A 501 40.68 12.19 -18.09
C ARG A 501 41.66 12.41 -19.25
N ASP A 502 41.63 11.54 -20.26
CA ASP A 502 42.66 11.47 -21.31
C ASP A 502 42.19 12.02 -22.67
N HIS A 503 41.01 12.66 -22.72
CA HIS A 503 40.39 13.19 -23.94
C HIS A 503 40.23 12.16 -25.08
N LEU A 504 40.14 10.87 -24.73
CA LEU A 504 39.88 9.78 -25.67
C LEU A 504 38.38 9.77 -26.00
N PHE A 505 38.02 9.40 -27.21
CA PHE A 505 36.63 9.26 -27.63
C PHE A 505 36.42 7.92 -28.33
N VAL A 506 35.18 7.45 -28.37
CA VAL A 506 34.83 6.19 -29.00
C VAL A 506 33.85 6.45 -30.12
N THR A 507 34.22 6.11 -31.35
CA THR A 507 33.24 6.03 -32.43
C THR A 507 32.59 4.66 -32.40
N ALA A 508 31.26 4.58 -32.46
CA ALA A 508 30.55 3.31 -32.45
C ALA A 508 29.37 3.29 -33.43
N TRP A 509 29.14 2.15 -34.07
CA TRP A 509 27.91 1.84 -34.78
C TRP A 509 27.31 0.58 -34.16
N MET A 510 26.06 0.66 -33.74
CA MET A 510 25.35 -0.48 -33.15
C MET A 510 24.00 -0.67 -33.84
N GLY A 511 23.64 -1.92 -34.11
CA GLY A 511 22.33 -2.31 -34.64
C GLY A 511 21.75 -3.50 -33.89
N ILE A 512 20.44 -3.51 -33.70
CA ILE A 512 19.66 -4.63 -33.16
C ILE A 512 18.78 -5.15 -34.30
N LEU A 513 19.08 -6.36 -34.76
CA LEU A 513 18.36 -7.05 -35.83
C LEU A 513 17.28 -7.96 -35.25
N ASP A 514 16.02 -7.73 -35.61
CA ASP A 514 14.93 -8.68 -35.45
C ASP A 514 15.09 -9.82 -36.48
N LEU A 515 15.46 -11.00 -36.00
CA LEU A 515 15.71 -12.21 -36.78
C LEU A 515 14.44 -12.82 -37.40
N ARG A 516 13.25 -12.36 -37.02
CA ARG A 516 11.98 -12.80 -37.61
C ARG A 516 11.62 -11.99 -38.82
N THR A 517 11.83 -10.68 -38.76
CA THR A 517 11.35 -9.73 -39.78
C THR A 517 12.46 -9.24 -40.70
N GLY A 518 13.71 -9.24 -40.24
CA GLY A 518 14.83 -8.59 -40.91
C GLY A 518 14.89 -7.08 -40.65
N HIS A 519 13.99 -6.55 -39.81
CA HIS A 519 14.02 -5.15 -39.40
C HIS A 519 15.15 -4.91 -38.41
N MET A 520 15.90 -3.83 -38.61
CA MET A 520 17.01 -3.46 -37.75
C MET A 520 16.85 -2.01 -37.28
N GLU A 521 16.89 -1.82 -35.96
CA GLU A 521 17.10 -0.51 -35.36
C GLU A 521 18.60 -0.29 -35.13
N PHE A 522 19.13 0.87 -35.48
CA PHE A 522 20.54 1.18 -35.32
C PHE A 522 20.79 2.63 -34.91
N ALA A 523 21.96 2.89 -34.34
CA ALA A 523 22.46 4.25 -34.10
C ALA A 523 23.96 4.31 -34.43
N SER A 524 24.44 5.49 -34.80
CA SER A 524 25.85 5.74 -35.09
C SER A 524 26.36 6.91 -34.27
N ALA A 525 27.23 6.62 -33.30
CA ALA A 525 27.98 7.60 -32.54
C ALA A 525 29.28 7.95 -33.29
N GLY A 526 29.17 8.71 -34.37
CA GLY A 526 30.30 9.20 -35.16
C GLY A 526 31.04 8.17 -36.01
N HIS A 527 30.61 6.91 -36.02
CA HIS A 527 31.28 5.83 -36.74
C HIS A 527 30.90 5.78 -38.23
N LYS A 528 31.68 5.02 -39.01
CA LYS A 528 31.45 4.88 -40.46
C LYS A 528 30.15 4.10 -40.72
N ALA A 529 29.41 4.51 -41.75
CA ALA A 529 28.22 3.80 -42.19
C ALA A 529 28.60 2.41 -42.75
N PRO A 530 27.91 1.33 -42.32
CA PRO A 530 28.09 0.00 -42.91
C PRO A 530 27.71 -0.03 -44.39
N VAL A 531 28.10 -1.12 -45.08
CA VAL A 531 27.68 -1.40 -46.46
C VAL A 531 26.65 -2.52 -46.46
N VAL A 532 25.55 -2.34 -47.18
CA VAL A 532 24.60 -3.42 -47.48
C VAL A 532 24.87 -3.93 -48.89
N ARG A 533 25.14 -5.23 -48.99
CA ARG A 533 25.09 -5.98 -50.24
C ARG A 533 23.75 -6.68 -50.32
N ARG A 534 22.92 -6.28 -51.28
CA ARG A 534 21.64 -6.93 -51.56
C ARG A 534 21.87 -8.28 -52.26
N LYS A 535 20.90 -9.19 -52.13
CA LYS A 535 20.94 -10.50 -52.81
C LYS A 535 21.13 -10.42 -54.34
N ASN A 536 20.68 -9.34 -54.97
CA ASN A 536 20.85 -9.12 -56.42
C ASN A 536 22.28 -8.65 -56.80
N GLY A 537 23.19 -8.51 -55.83
CA GLY A 537 24.56 -8.05 -56.01
C GLY A 537 24.76 -6.53 -55.95
N SER A 538 23.68 -5.74 -55.78
CA SER A 538 23.84 -4.28 -55.59
C SER A 538 24.44 -3.99 -54.22
N VAL A 539 25.37 -3.05 -54.17
CA VAL A 539 26.06 -2.62 -52.94
C VAL A 539 25.82 -1.14 -52.71
N GLU A 540 25.45 -0.78 -51.49
CA GLU A 540 25.18 0.60 -51.09
C GLU A 540 25.61 0.83 -49.64
N PHE A 541 26.03 2.04 -49.30
CA PHE A 541 26.19 2.42 -47.90
C PHE A 541 24.82 2.53 -47.25
N VAL A 542 24.70 2.06 -46.00
CA VAL A 542 23.51 2.32 -45.18
C VAL A 542 23.32 3.83 -45.10
N ASN A 543 22.09 4.29 -45.35
CA ASN A 543 21.75 5.69 -45.14
C ASN A 543 21.78 5.99 -43.64
N CYS A 544 22.89 6.55 -43.19
CA CYS A 544 23.19 6.77 -41.78
C CYS A 544 23.59 8.24 -41.61
N VAL A 545 22.83 8.97 -40.80
CA VAL A 545 23.23 10.28 -40.30
C VAL A 545 24.11 10.03 -39.06
N PRO A 546 25.42 10.29 -39.09
CA PRO A 546 26.28 10.05 -37.94
C PRO A 546 26.04 11.14 -36.88
N ASP A 547 25.79 10.72 -35.64
CA ASP A 547 25.81 11.60 -34.47
C ASP A 547 27.26 11.85 -34.02
N ILE A 548 27.46 12.54 -32.89
CA ILE A 548 28.79 12.78 -32.32
C ILE A 548 29.42 11.49 -31.79
N ALA A 549 30.74 11.40 -31.67
CA ALA A 549 31.37 10.25 -31.01
C ALA A 549 31.01 10.20 -29.52
N LEU A 550 30.97 8.99 -28.94
CA LEU A 550 30.78 8.80 -27.50
C LEU A 550 31.93 9.47 -26.74
N VAL A 551 31.62 9.91 -25.52
CA VAL A 551 32.58 10.49 -24.58
C VAL A 551 33.11 11.88 -25.00
N VAL A 552 32.38 12.58 -25.88
CA VAL A 552 32.75 13.92 -26.37
C VAL A 552 31.93 15.04 -25.72
N LYS A 553 30.61 14.85 -25.54
CA LYS A 553 29.71 15.91 -25.08
C LYS A 553 28.70 15.38 -24.07
N GLU A 554 28.57 16.09 -22.95
CA GLU A 554 27.51 15.89 -21.94
C GLU A 554 26.13 16.26 -22.52
N ASP A 555 25.08 15.58 -22.04
CA ASP A 555 23.68 15.84 -22.40
C ASP A 555 23.42 15.81 -23.92
N PHE A 556 24.12 14.94 -24.66
CA PHE A 556 23.86 14.70 -26.07
C PHE A 556 22.91 13.50 -26.24
N SER A 557 21.90 13.64 -27.11
CA SER A 557 20.95 12.57 -27.40
C SER A 557 21.21 11.96 -28.77
N TYR A 558 21.49 10.66 -28.80
CA TYR A 558 21.61 9.85 -30.01
C TYR A 558 20.24 9.52 -30.60
N ASN A 559 20.18 9.36 -31.92
CA ASN A 559 18.92 9.08 -32.63
C ASN A 559 18.90 7.66 -33.20
N THR A 560 17.77 6.97 -32.98
CA THR A 560 17.52 5.67 -33.59
C THR A 560 17.15 5.85 -35.07
N GLN A 561 17.78 5.05 -35.93
CA GLN A 561 17.55 4.94 -37.36
C GLN A 561 17.19 3.48 -37.68
N THR A 562 16.62 3.24 -38.86
CA THR A 562 16.12 1.91 -39.23
C THR A 562 16.67 1.42 -40.56
N LEU A 563 16.90 0.11 -40.66
CA LEU A 563 17.34 -0.57 -41.88
C LEU A 563 16.57 -1.89 -42.03
N ASP A 564 16.04 -2.15 -43.23
CA ASP A 564 15.41 -3.44 -43.53
C ASP A 564 16.36 -4.34 -44.35
N LEU A 565 16.65 -5.52 -43.80
CA LEU A 565 17.39 -6.58 -44.46
C LEU A 565 16.42 -7.64 -44.97
N HIS A 566 16.55 -7.99 -46.25
CA HIS A 566 15.79 -9.10 -46.84
C HIS A 566 16.61 -10.39 -46.77
N PRO A 567 15.97 -11.57 -46.79
CA PRO A 567 16.69 -12.84 -46.84
C PRO A 567 17.69 -12.91 -48.01
N GLY A 568 18.96 -13.15 -47.69
CA GLY A 568 20.13 -13.14 -48.57
C GLY A 568 20.91 -11.82 -48.57
N ASP A 569 20.39 -10.75 -47.97
CA ASP A 569 21.12 -9.49 -47.83
C ASP A 569 22.26 -9.64 -46.81
N THR A 570 23.38 -8.98 -47.08
CA THR A 570 24.58 -9.00 -46.24
C THR A 570 24.93 -7.60 -45.79
N LEU A 571 25.02 -7.41 -44.48
CA LEU A 571 25.53 -6.20 -43.83
C LEU A 571 27.03 -6.37 -43.55
N PHE A 572 27.83 -5.43 -44.02
CA PHE A 572 29.28 -5.39 -43.83
C PHE A 572 29.65 -4.16 -43.01
N MET A 573 30.01 -4.37 -41.76
CA MET A 573 30.46 -3.35 -40.82
C MET A 573 31.99 -3.34 -40.76
N TYR A 574 32.60 -2.18 -40.62
CA TYR A 574 34.05 -2.05 -40.71
C TYR A 574 34.56 -0.79 -40.00
N THR A 575 35.78 -0.85 -39.48
CA THR A 575 36.50 0.31 -38.94
C THR A 575 37.32 1.02 -40.01
N ASP A 576 37.78 2.24 -39.72
CA ASP A 576 38.37 3.09 -40.74
C ASP A 576 39.70 2.56 -41.28
N GLY A 577 40.43 1.69 -40.56
CA GLY A 577 41.64 1.04 -41.06
C GLY A 577 41.45 0.23 -42.34
N VAL A 578 40.23 -0.26 -42.63
CA VAL A 578 39.89 -0.88 -43.92
C VAL A 578 39.93 0.15 -45.05
N THR A 579 39.19 1.25 -44.91
CA THR A 579 39.13 2.28 -45.97
C THR A 579 40.33 3.21 -45.98
N GLY A 580 41.05 3.31 -44.86
CA GLY A 580 42.21 4.17 -44.64
C GLY A 580 43.53 3.55 -45.05
N ALA A 581 43.55 2.25 -45.38
CA ALA A 581 44.73 1.54 -45.87
C ALA A 581 45.37 2.26 -47.07
N ARG A 582 46.71 2.32 -47.10
CA ARG A 582 47.48 3.04 -48.12
C ARG A 582 48.43 2.13 -48.88
N ASN A 583 48.58 2.37 -50.17
CA ASN A 583 49.59 1.72 -50.99
C ASN A 583 50.96 2.44 -50.92
N GLY A 584 51.98 1.91 -51.61
CA GLY A 584 53.32 2.48 -51.64
C GLY A 584 53.43 3.90 -52.22
N GLU A 585 52.40 4.34 -52.95
CA GLU A 585 52.28 5.70 -53.49
C GLU A 585 51.52 6.64 -52.53
N GLY A 586 51.10 6.14 -51.35
CA GLY A 586 50.34 6.89 -50.36
C GLY A 586 48.84 7.05 -50.70
N LYS A 587 48.36 6.42 -51.78
CA LYS A 587 46.95 6.43 -52.19
C LYS A 587 46.12 5.56 -51.25
N VAL A 588 44.97 6.07 -50.84
CA VAL A 588 44.04 5.43 -49.91
C VAL A 588 43.13 4.45 -50.65
N PHE A 589 42.83 3.29 -50.06
CA PHE A 589 41.92 2.28 -50.62
C PHE A 589 40.54 2.88 -50.86
N GLY A 590 39.98 3.51 -49.82
CA GLY A 590 38.81 4.36 -49.90
C GLY A 590 37.49 3.61 -50.07
N LYS A 591 36.39 4.37 -49.94
CA LYS A 591 35.01 3.86 -50.00
C LYS A 591 34.65 3.23 -51.33
N ASP A 592 35.07 3.83 -52.45
CA ASP A 592 34.74 3.33 -53.80
C ASP A 592 35.41 1.98 -54.11
N SER A 593 36.60 1.74 -53.56
CA SER A 593 37.27 0.44 -53.72
C SER A 593 36.65 -0.62 -52.83
N LEU A 594 36.17 -0.26 -51.63
CA LEU A 594 35.40 -1.15 -50.77
C LEU A 594 34.09 -1.59 -51.44
N LEU A 595 33.31 -0.66 -51.99
CA LEU A 595 32.09 -0.99 -52.73
C LEU A 595 32.38 -1.93 -53.91
N ARG A 596 33.42 -1.64 -54.70
CA ARG A 596 33.82 -2.53 -55.81
C ARG A 596 34.22 -3.92 -55.33
N ALA A 597 34.97 -4.02 -54.23
CA ALA A 597 35.36 -5.30 -53.64
C ALA A 597 34.12 -6.11 -53.19
N LEU A 598 33.15 -5.46 -52.55
CA LEU A 598 31.91 -6.12 -52.12
C LEU A 598 30.98 -6.47 -53.29
N ALA A 599 30.98 -5.70 -54.39
CA ALA A 599 30.23 -6.06 -55.59
C ALA A 599 30.82 -7.31 -56.29
N GLU A 600 32.14 -7.45 -56.27
CA GLU A 600 32.88 -8.56 -56.89
C GLU A 600 32.95 -9.82 -56.00
N CYS A 601 32.41 -9.77 -54.78
CA CYS A 601 32.55 -10.88 -53.83
C CYS A 601 31.63 -12.08 -54.15
N GLY A 602 30.64 -11.94 -55.04
CA GLY A 602 29.69 -13.02 -55.36
C GLY A 602 28.91 -13.52 -54.14
N ASP A 603 28.35 -14.72 -54.20
CA ASP A 603 27.53 -15.29 -53.12
C ASP A 603 28.34 -16.04 -52.05
N ARG A 604 29.53 -15.50 -51.76
CA ARG A 604 30.46 -16.03 -50.74
C ARG A 604 29.82 -16.03 -49.35
N ALA A 605 30.27 -16.94 -48.48
CA ALA A 605 29.91 -16.92 -47.07
C ALA A 605 30.51 -15.69 -46.35
N PRO A 606 29.94 -15.19 -45.24
CA PRO A 606 30.44 -14.01 -44.52
C PRO A 606 31.96 -14.03 -44.25
N ALA A 607 32.52 -15.16 -43.82
CA ALA A 607 33.96 -15.29 -43.58
C ALA A 607 34.80 -15.18 -44.87
N GLU A 608 34.29 -15.74 -45.97
CA GLU A 608 34.92 -15.63 -47.28
C GLU A 608 34.81 -14.21 -47.85
N ILE A 609 33.77 -13.45 -47.50
CA ILE A 609 33.65 -12.03 -47.83
C ILE A 609 34.75 -11.23 -47.11
N ASN A 610 34.92 -11.44 -45.79
CA ASN A 610 36.01 -10.82 -45.03
C ASN A 610 37.38 -11.13 -45.66
N ASN A 611 37.64 -12.40 -45.98
CA ASN A 611 38.88 -12.82 -46.61
C ASN A 611 39.06 -12.21 -48.01
N PHE A 612 38.01 -12.12 -48.82
CA PHE A 612 38.08 -11.52 -50.15
C PHE A 612 38.39 -10.02 -50.09
N VAL A 613 37.77 -9.29 -49.16
CA VAL A 613 38.09 -7.87 -48.92
C VAL A 613 39.54 -7.73 -48.45
N LYS A 614 39.99 -8.61 -47.56
CA LYS A 614 41.39 -8.63 -47.09
C LYS A 614 42.39 -8.90 -48.22
N GLU A 615 42.13 -9.86 -49.10
CA GLU A 615 42.97 -10.14 -50.28
C GLU A 615 43.03 -8.96 -51.25
N ARG A 616 41.95 -8.17 -51.35
CA ARG A 616 41.92 -6.94 -52.17
C ARG A 616 42.73 -5.83 -51.52
N LEU A 617 42.65 -5.70 -50.20
CA LEU A 617 43.49 -4.79 -49.43
C LEU A 617 44.96 -5.16 -49.58
N ASP A 618 45.33 -6.43 -49.39
CA ASP A 618 46.73 -6.89 -49.47
C ASP A 618 47.34 -6.65 -50.85
N ARG A 619 46.58 -6.90 -51.93
CA ARG A 619 47.02 -6.57 -53.29
C ARG A 619 47.16 -5.07 -53.52
N PHE A 620 46.33 -4.26 -52.87
CA PHE A 620 46.39 -2.81 -53.00
C PHE A 620 47.56 -2.21 -52.20
N THR A 621 47.78 -2.67 -50.97
CA THR A 621 48.84 -2.18 -50.09
C THR A 621 50.22 -2.71 -50.49
N GLY A 622 50.30 -3.91 -51.06
CA GLY A 622 51.57 -4.58 -51.33
C GLY A 622 52.35 -4.82 -50.03
N ASP A 623 53.64 -4.51 -50.02
CA ASP A 623 54.52 -4.67 -48.85
C ASP A 623 54.41 -3.53 -47.82
N VAL A 624 53.46 -2.59 -47.98
CA VAL A 624 53.29 -1.47 -47.04
C VAL A 624 52.69 -1.98 -45.72
N GLN A 625 53.36 -1.63 -44.62
CA GLN A 625 52.93 -1.98 -43.27
C GLN A 625 51.60 -1.31 -42.91
N GLN A 626 50.71 -2.08 -42.27
CA GLN A 626 49.44 -1.60 -41.73
C GLN A 626 49.66 -0.53 -40.65
N LEU A 627 48.94 0.60 -40.78
CA LEU A 627 49.09 1.76 -39.89
C LEU A 627 48.05 1.82 -38.78
N ASP A 628 46.90 1.17 -38.97
CA ASP A 628 45.76 1.20 -38.05
C ASP A 628 45.07 -0.16 -37.99
N ASP A 629 44.32 -0.44 -36.94
CA ASP A 629 43.61 -1.70 -36.77
C ASP A 629 42.56 -1.92 -37.87
N MET A 630 42.27 -3.18 -38.19
CA MET A 630 41.23 -3.53 -39.17
C MET A 630 40.24 -4.48 -38.51
N ALA A 631 39.08 -3.94 -38.12
CA ALA A 631 37.94 -4.75 -37.71
C ALA A 631 36.90 -4.81 -38.84
N MET A 632 36.40 -6.00 -39.12
CA MET A 632 35.29 -6.25 -40.03
C MET A 632 34.29 -7.20 -39.34
N LEU A 633 33.01 -6.88 -39.42
CA LEU A 633 31.93 -7.74 -38.95
C LEU A 633 30.92 -7.89 -40.09
N THR A 634 30.81 -9.11 -40.62
CA THR A 634 29.92 -9.42 -41.74
C THR A 634 28.78 -10.29 -41.26
N VAL A 635 27.54 -9.86 -41.54
CA VAL A 635 26.32 -10.57 -41.18
C VAL A 635 25.44 -10.73 -42.40
N ARG A 636 25.12 -11.97 -42.77
CA ARG A 636 24.10 -12.26 -43.77
C ARG A 636 22.83 -12.69 -43.06
N TYR A 637 21.71 -12.05 -43.40
CA TYR A 637 20.40 -12.44 -42.90
C TYR A 637 19.80 -13.46 -43.86
N ASP A 638 19.52 -14.67 -43.39
CA ASP A 638 19.01 -15.79 -44.20
C ASP A 638 17.49 -15.98 -44.05
N GLY A 639 16.85 -15.26 -43.11
CA GLY A 639 15.40 -15.30 -42.88
C GLY A 639 14.94 -16.49 -42.03
N VAL A 640 13.66 -16.51 -41.65
CA VAL A 640 13.07 -17.66 -40.94
C VAL A 640 13.06 -18.87 -41.87
N PRO A 641 13.66 -20.02 -41.50
CA PRO A 641 13.64 -21.20 -42.35
C PRO A 641 12.20 -21.63 -42.61
N GLU A 642 11.84 -21.83 -43.88
CA GLU A 642 10.55 -22.43 -44.23
C GLU A 642 10.45 -23.79 -43.52
N LYS A 643 9.35 -24.01 -42.77
CA LYS A 643 9.08 -25.32 -42.16
C LYS A 643 9.03 -26.35 -43.28
N ALA A 644 10.04 -27.23 -43.31
CA ALA A 644 10.08 -28.39 -44.19
C ALA A 644 8.89 -29.34 -43.97
#